data_AF-A0A7W1AIL5-F1
#
_entry.id   AF-A0A7W1AIL5-F1
#
_cell.length_a   1.000
_cell.length_b   1.000
_cell.length_c   1.000
_cell.angle_alpha   90.00
_cell.angle_beta   90.00
_cell.angle_gamma   90.00
#
_symmetry.space_group_name_H-M   'P 1'
#
loop_
_entity.id
_entity.type
_entity.pdbx_description
1 polymer ?
#
loop_
_entity_poly.entity_id
_entity_poly.type
_entity_poly.pdbx_seq_one_letter_code
_entity_poly.pdbx_strand_id
1 'polypeptide(L)'
;MRVHLLLVALAICGCKKKASEKAPPTPSAPTPTSTAELDALWALAPDQAVVGVVISPAGLARLEAGAVEINKLFAVAPELAPLKQQLDEGLQEVFGTTNPSLSAAGWSAQKGLALFATDGEKPILILPVADRDKFLAVAKGTKGSDSDTIKRATCKTIKNVYACSRSPELFDRLGKGNMTEQLKLAGARGDIEVAATIPGDTPMTIGAVAQLSRGAVVVRAAVKGIPAEVKGFLANVKPRSDGDKSAGFAVVNIAPYLATFKSKVPPMPIVPDVTADVVVRALEGPVTMTIENGSAAFDIRIPLNDGAPLQKLVEQCDKIPNTEQFKLGVKDGVCHSTVPEMQLELDTWVDGKTLRIGKKGAQSTNAPAPLSAAANELANGEWVMAMFGRGTMLGEMPMKLPVPPGELEAQAVMGLRAFAMLNELGFGVRVDGDVVRILGIARTAWSNPDDVVAKLVAIDPKDVLNSKAAAQGKAIADASPTSPFAADYKAGVSGLMMPAAMIGVMAAVAIPAYMDYMKKSKRTESSLQLNKLQKNLKVAFMTNAEFPKGKVGPTPAKSCCESQGKCAPDPAAWANPVWQSLDFQIDEPHLYRYAYESADGKSFVAKAIGDLDCDGKEVEYVMTGTVDASGNPSVTIAEPSPGDD
;
A
#
# COMPACT_ATOMS: atom_id res chain seq x y z
N MET A 1 16.81 5.69 0.22
CA MET A 1 15.35 5.54 -0.03
C MET A 1 15.02 4.95 -1.40
N ARG A 2 15.53 5.46 -2.54
CA ARG A 2 15.23 4.87 -3.87
C ARG A 2 15.65 3.40 -4.04
N VAL A 3 16.80 2.99 -3.49
CA VAL A 3 17.24 1.57 -3.45
C VAL A 3 16.41 0.71 -2.46
N HIS A 4 15.77 1.33 -1.47
CA HIS A 4 14.93 0.62 -0.49
C HIS A 4 13.52 0.36 -1.03
N LEU A 5 12.98 1.25 -1.89
CA LEU A 5 11.74 0.97 -2.61
C LEU A 5 11.92 -0.09 -3.71
N LEU A 6 13.08 -0.14 -4.38
CA LEU A 6 13.30 -1.12 -5.46
C LEU A 6 13.41 -2.58 -4.96
N LEU A 7 13.98 -2.80 -3.77
CA LEU A 7 14.05 -4.13 -3.15
C LEU A 7 12.68 -4.64 -2.68
N VAL A 8 11.74 -3.74 -2.38
CA VAL A 8 10.34 -4.07 -2.06
C VAL A 8 9.51 -4.25 -3.35
N ALA A 9 9.80 -3.50 -4.41
CA ALA A 9 9.14 -3.63 -5.70
C ALA A 9 9.53 -4.92 -6.46
N LEU A 10 10.75 -5.41 -6.27
CA LEU A 10 11.21 -6.71 -6.81
C LEU A 10 10.54 -7.92 -6.13
N ALA A 11 9.77 -7.71 -5.05
CA ALA A 11 9.15 -8.76 -4.27
C ALA A 11 7.76 -9.23 -4.77
N ILE A 12 7.38 -8.96 -6.03
CA ILE A 12 5.96 -9.07 -6.45
C ILE A 12 5.60 -10.24 -7.39
N CYS A 13 6.48 -11.00 -8.05
CA CYS A 13 6.00 -12.04 -8.97
C CYS A 13 6.67 -13.41 -8.85
N GLY A 14 5.88 -14.50 -9.03
CA GLY A 14 6.29 -15.95 -8.99
C GLY A 14 6.19 -16.80 -10.30
N CYS A 15 6.83 -18.00 -10.27
CA CYS A 15 7.48 -18.87 -11.32
C CYS A 15 6.70 -19.97 -12.06
N LYS A 16 7.41 -20.70 -12.98
CA LYS A 16 7.21 -22.15 -13.29
C LYS A 16 8.44 -23.05 -13.53
N LYS A 17 8.28 -24.38 -13.28
CA LYS A 17 8.56 -25.50 -14.23
C LYS A 17 7.86 -26.85 -13.89
N LYS A 18 7.63 -27.70 -14.91
CA LYS A 18 6.89 -29.01 -15.02
C LYS A 18 7.66 -30.23 -14.41
N ALA A 19 7.12 -31.44 -14.12
CA ALA A 19 6.04 -32.23 -14.75
C ALA A 19 5.44 -33.39 -13.87
N SER A 20 4.29 -33.91 -14.36
CA SER A 20 3.57 -35.19 -14.16
C SER A 20 2.41 -35.28 -13.14
N GLU A 21 1.32 -35.88 -13.62
CA GLU A 21 -0.08 -35.85 -13.13
C GLU A 21 -0.36 -36.71 -11.90
N LYS A 22 -1.08 -36.12 -10.94
CA LYS A 22 -2.38 -36.56 -10.38
C LYS A 22 -2.92 -35.46 -9.46
N ALA A 23 -4.17 -35.03 -9.64
CA ALA A 23 -4.93 -34.19 -8.69
C ALA A 23 -5.73 -35.10 -7.72
N PRO A 24 -6.31 -34.65 -6.57
CA PRO A 24 -6.17 -33.42 -5.74
C PRO A 24 -5.75 -33.80 -4.27
N PRO A 25 -5.64 -32.92 -3.23
CA PRO A 25 -6.60 -31.93 -2.71
C PRO A 25 -6.05 -30.49 -2.63
N THR A 26 -6.95 -29.55 -2.35
CA THR A 26 -6.70 -28.11 -2.12
C THR A 26 -5.51 -27.89 -1.17
N PRO A 27 -4.49 -27.11 -1.55
CA PRO A 27 -3.32 -26.94 -0.70
C PRO A 27 -3.67 -26.09 0.51
N SER A 28 -3.48 -26.66 1.70
CA SER A 28 -3.19 -25.89 2.92
C SER A 28 -2.05 -24.91 2.63
N ALA A 29 -2.10 -23.71 3.24
CA ALA A 29 -1.03 -22.73 3.11
C ALA A 29 0.31 -23.40 3.40
N PRO A 30 1.31 -23.33 2.51
CA PRO A 30 2.59 -23.97 2.73
C PRO A 30 3.26 -23.31 3.94
N THR A 31 3.37 -24.04 5.05
CA THR A 31 4.28 -23.70 6.13
C THR A 31 5.69 -23.60 5.52
N PRO A 32 6.47 -22.54 5.80
CA PRO A 32 7.83 -22.43 5.27
C PRO A 32 8.63 -23.68 5.65
N THR A 33 9.33 -24.24 4.66
CA THR A 33 9.99 -25.55 4.69
C THR A 33 11.07 -25.67 5.77
N SER A 34 11.52 -24.54 6.34
CA SER A 34 12.32 -24.44 7.58
C SER A 34 12.30 -22.99 8.08
N THR A 35 11.92 -22.75 9.35
CA THR A 35 12.04 -21.41 9.96
C THR A 35 13.46 -21.11 10.44
N ALA A 36 14.34 -22.12 10.52
CA ALA A 36 15.68 -21.98 11.07
C ALA A 36 16.55 -20.98 10.30
N GLU A 37 16.39 -20.92 8.97
CA GLU A 37 17.14 -19.97 8.12
C GLU A 37 16.68 -18.52 8.36
N LEU A 38 15.38 -18.30 8.54
CA LEU A 38 14.84 -17.00 8.93
C LEU A 38 15.32 -16.60 10.32
N ASP A 39 15.29 -17.54 11.27
CA ASP A 39 15.73 -17.29 12.66
C ASP A 39 17.22 -16.95 12.71
N ALA A 40 18.05 -17.63 11.89
CA ALA A 40 19.46 -17.31 11.75
C ALA A 40 19.68 -15.90 11.19
N LEU A 41 18.85 -15.43 10.26
CA LEU A 41 18.92 -14.06 9.74
C LEU A 41 18.47 -13.03 10.77
N TRP A 42 17.37 -13.29 11.50
CA TRP A 42 16.92 -12.43 12.59
C TRP A 42 17.93 -12.35 13.73
N ALA A 43 18.66 -13.43 14.01
CA ALA A 43 19.76 -13.46 14.98
C ALA A 43 20.96 -12.58 14.59
N LEU A 44 20.97 -12.01 13.38
CA LEU A 44 21.97 -11.03 12.95
C LEU A 44 21.54 -9.58 13.23
N ALA A 45 20.34 -9.32 13.74
CA ALA A 45 19.89 -7.97 14.03
C ALA A 45 20.93 -7.21 14.90
N PRO A 46 21.33 -5.98 14.53
CA PRO A 46 22.15 -5.15 15.40
C PRO A 46 21.34 -4.73 16.63
N ASP A 47 22.03 -4.44 17.74
CA ASP A 47 21.39 -3.77 18.88
C ASP A 47 20.77 -2.44 18.43
N GLN A 48 19.70 -2.01 19.09
CA GLN A 48 18.91 -0.82 18.72
C GLN A 48 18.30 -0.84 17.30
N ALA A 49 18.20 -2.00 16.64
CA ALA A 49 17.45 -2.12 15.40
C ALA A 49 15.99 -1.69 15.62
N VAL A 50 15.55 -0.66 14.90
CA VAL A 50 14.17 -0.15 14.94
C VAL A 50 13.33 -0.72 13.82
N VAL A 51 13.94 -1.13 12.70
CA VAL A 51 13.27 -1.80 11.58
C VAL A 51 14.14 -2.95 11.11
N GLY A 52 13.51 -4.10 10.89
CA GLY A 52 14.09 -5.27 10.24
C GLY A 52 13.17 -5.79 9.14
N VAL A 53 13.76 -6.19 8.02
CA VAL A 53 13.09 -6.92 6.95
C VAL A 53 13.93 -8.13 6.60
N VAL A 54 13.34 -9.32 6.64
CA VAL A 54 14.01 -10.58 6.31
C VAL A 54 13.22 -11.30 5.21
N ILE A 55 13.92 -11.79 4.19
CA ILE A 55 13.37 -12.63 3.13
C ILE A 55 14.04 -14.00 3.22
N SER A 56 13.24 -15.06 3.35
CA SER A 56 13.74 -16.43 3.40
C SER A 56 14.35 -16.84 2.04
N PRO A 57 15.20 -17.88 2.01
CA PRO A 57 15.66 -18.49 0.76
C PRO A 57 14.48 -18.89 -0.16
N ALA A 58 13.46 -19.54 0.40
CA ALA A 58 12.25 -19.90 -0.33
C ALA A 58 11.50 -18.67 -0.87
N GLY A 59 11.48 -17.58 -0.11
CA GLY A 59 10.94 -16.28 -0.53
C GLY A 59 11.69 -15.75 -1.74
N LEU A 60 13.02 -15.59 -1.64
CA LEU A 60 13.84 -15.13 -2.77
C LEU A 60 13.68 -16.01 -4.01
N ALA A 61 13.65 -17.33 -3.83
CA ALA A 61 13.38 -18.27 -4.92
C ALA A 61 12.03 -18.01 -5.59
N ARG A 62 10.98 -17.67 -4.80
CA ARG A 62 9.62 -17.33 -5.29
C ARG A 62 9.54 -15.93 -5.89
N LEU A 63 10.44 -15.01 -5.55
CA LEU A 63 10.51 -13.66 -6.12
C LEU A 63 11.24 -13.62 -7.47
N GLU A 64 12.43 -14.25 -7.56
CA GLU A 64 13.15 -14.38 -8.83
C GLU A 64 12.26 -15.04 -9.88
N ALA A 65 11.59 -16.07 -9.38
CA ALA A 65 10.67 -16.90 -10.08
C ALA A 65 9.67 -16.19 -10.98
N GLY A 66 8.96 -15.18 -10.51
CA GLY A 66 8.04 -14.46 -11.38
C GLY A 66 8.48 -13.08 -11.75
N ALA A 67 9.64 -12.59 -11.31
CA ALA A 67 10.37 -11.65 -12.17
C ALA A 67 10.50 -12.25 -13.59
N VAL A 68 10.77 -13.56 -13.71
CA VAL A 68 10.77 -14.27 -15.01
C VAL A 68 9.39 -14.30 -15.67
N GLU A 69 8.30 -14.55 -14.93
CA GLU A 69 6.94 -14.54 -15.49
C GLU A 69 6.47 -13.14 -15.92
N ILE A 70 6.83 -12.08 -15.17
CA ILE A 70 6.64 -10.69 -15.60
C ILE A 70 7.38 -10.45 -16.92
N ASN A 71 8.63 -10.89 -17.04
CA ASN A 71 9.40 -10.68 -18.26
C ASN A 71 8.77 -11.39 -19.46
N LYS A 72 8.19 -12.58 -19.27
CA LYS A 72 7.38 -13.24 -20.31
C LYS A 72 6.12 -12.43 -20.65
N LEU A 73 5.45 -11.86 -19.65
CA LEU A 73 4.29 -11.01 -19.86
C LEU A 73 4.67 -9.78 -20.70
N PHE A 74 5.75 -9.07 -20.35
CA PHE A 74 6.19 -7.92 -21.13
C PHE A 74 6.53 -8.26 -22.58
N ALA A 75 6.98 -9.48 -22.86
CA ALA A 75 7.26 -9.93 -24.22
C ALA A 75 6.00 -10.08 -25.09
N VAL A 76 4.80 -10.20 -24.47
CA VAL A 76 3.54 -10.44 -25.18
C VAL A 76 2.47 -9.36 -24.94
N ALA A 77 2.75 -8.38 -24.07
CA ALA A 77 1.83 -7.30 -23.71
C ALA A 77 2.46 -5.93 -24.08
N PRO A 78 2.32 -5.47 -25.34
CA PRO A 78 2.96 -4.24 -25.83
C PRO A 78 2.55 -2.97 -25.06
N GLU A 79 1.34 -2.92 -24.51
CA GLU A 79 0.85 -1.83 -23.66
C GLU A 79 1.67 -1.63 -22.38
N LEU A 80 2.43 -2.65 -21.97
CA LEU A 80 3.31 -2.58 -20.81
C LEU A 80 4.71 -2.09 -21.16
N ALA A 81 5.00 -1.76 -22.42
CA ALA A 81 6.32 -1.29 -22.84
C ALA A 81 6.84 -0.07 -22.05
N PRO A 82 6.02 0.96 -21.71
CA PRO A 82 6.48 2.07 -20.89
C PRO A 82 6.88 1.63 -19.48
N LEU A 83 6.10 0.73 -18.86
CA LEU A 83 6.42 0.17 -17.54
C LEU A 83 7.68 -0.70 -17.61
N LYS A 84 7.83 -1.51 -18.67
CA LYS A 84 9.05 -2.29 -18.91
C LYS A 84 10.26 -1.38 -19.02
N GLN A 85 10.16 -0.28 -19.76
CA GLN A 85 11.29 0.66 -19.91
C GLN A 85 11.70 1.24 -18.56
N GLN A 86 10.75 1.71 -17.75
CA GLN A 86 11.04 2.22 -16.40
C GLN A 86 11.69 1.15 -15.51
N LEU A 87 11.21 -0.10 -15.58
CA LEU A 87 11.81 -1.21 -14.87
C LEU A 87 13.24 -1.48 -15.37
N ASP A 88 13.42 -1.59 -16.69
CA ASP A 88 14.70 -1.86 -17.34
C ASP A 88 15.73 -0.78 -16.99
N GLU A 89 15.36 0.50 -16.98
CA GLU A 89 16.21 1.61 -16.54
C GLU A 89 16.64 1.44 -15.06
N GLY A 90 15.70 1.12 -14.17
CA GLY A 90 16.00 0.87 -12.76
C GLY A 90 16.88 -0.37 -12.54
N LEU A 91 16.62 -1.46 -13.27
CA LEU A 91 17.44 -2.67 -13.21
C LEU A 91 18.83 -2.43 -13.79
N GLN A 92 18.94 -1.66 -14.87
CA GLN A 92 20.21 -1.27 -15.46
C GLN A 92 21.02 -0.38 -14.51
N GLU A 93 20.39 0.56 -13.81
CA GLU A 93 21.04 1.41 -12.82
C GLU A 93 21.60 0.61 -11.63
N VAL A 94 20.82 -0.36 -11.15
CA VAL A 94 21.15 -1.12 -9.93
C VAL A 94 22.05 -2.33 -10.22
N PHE A 95 21.74 -3.10 -11.25
CA PHE A 95 22.39 -4.38 -11.57
C PHE A 95 23.21 -4.33 -12.86
N GLY A 96 23.22 -3.21 -13.60
CA GLY A 96 23.93 -3.15 -14.89
C GLY A 96 23.34 -4.05 -15.97
N THR A 97 22.13 -4.59 -15.76
CA THR A 97 21.41 -5.45 -16.70
C THR A 97 19.91 -5.23 -16.57
N THR A 98 19.19 -5.36 -17.68
CA THR A 98 17.72 -5.32 -17.74
C THR A 98 17.05 -6.68 -17.48
N ASN A 99 17.83 -7.76 -17.38
CA ASN A 99 17.32 -9.10 -17.10
C ASN A 99 18.14 -9.81 -16.01
N PRO A 100 18.18 -9.26 -14.78
CA PRO A 100 18.93 -9.86 -13.70
C PRO A 100 18.27 -11.18 -13.26
N SER A 101 19.08 -12.23 -13.18
CA SER A 101 18.79 -13.36 -12.30
C SER A 101 19.62 -13.23 -11.03
N LEU A 102 19.21 -13.88 -9.94
CA LEU A 102 20.00 -13.94 -8.72
C LEU A 102 21.41 -14.46 -9.05
N SER A 103 21.48 -15.56 -9.80
CA SER A 103 22.76 -16.16 -10.20
C SER A 103 23.60 -15.25 -11.11
N ALA A 104 22.99 -14.44 -11.98
CA ALA A 104 23.69 -13.46 -12.81
C ALA A 104 24.28 -12.33 -11.95
N ALA A 105 23.61 -11.97 -10.86
CA ALA A 105 24.11 -11.01 -9.87
C ALA A 105 25.11 -11.61 -8.85
N GLY A 106 25.51 -12.89 -9.00
CA GLY A 106 26.35 -13.58 -8.02
C GLY A 106 25.63 -13.94 -6.71
N TRP A 107 24.30 -13.86 -6.70
CA TRP A 107 23.44 -14.24 -5.58
C TRP A 107 22.92 -15.67 -5.72
N SER A 108 22.36 -16.20 -4.64
CA SER A 108 21.82 -17.55 -4.56
C SER A 108 20.49 -17.55 -3.81
N ALA A 109 19.49 -18.22 -4.39
CA ALA A 109 18.20 -18.46 -3.75
C ALA A 109 18.27 -19.46 -2.57
N GLN A 110 19.45 -20.02 -2.28
CA GLN A 110 19.69 -20.89 -1.11
C GLN A 110 20.11 -20.09 0.13
N LYS A 111 20.34 -18.78 -0.02
CA LYS A 111 20.63 -17.86 1.09
C LYS A 111 19.51 -16.84 1.17
N GLY A 112 19.15 -16.41 2.37
CA GLY A 112 18.15 -15.37 2.56
C GLY A 112 18.79 -13.98 2.53
N LEU A 113 17.93 -12.97 2.57
CA LEU A 113 18.31 -11.55 2.59
C LEU A 113 17.79 -10.93 3.87
N ALA A 114 18.56 -10.04 4.48
CA ALA A 114 18.08 -9.23 5.59
C ALA A 114 18.48 -7.76 5.42
N LEU A 115 17.66 -6.87 5.95
CA LEU A 115 17.93 -5.44 6.08
C LEU A 115 17.58 -5.04 7.51
N PHE A 116 18.51 -4.38 8.19
CA PHE A 116 18.25 -3.79 9.50
C PHE A 116 18.58 -2.30 9.48
N ALA A 117 17.69 -1.49 10.02
CA ALA A 117 17.89 -0.08 10.25
C ALA A 117 17.86 0.22 11.75
N THR A 118 18.82 1.03 12.18
CA THR A 118 18.95 1.62 13.51
C THR A 118 18.65 3.11 13.41
N ASP A 119 18.31 3.75 14.53
CA ASP A 119 18.09 5.19 14.55
C ASP A 119 19.41 5.95 14.33
N GLY A 120 19.39 7.02 13.53
CA GLY A 120 20.57 7.85 13.22
C GLY A 120 21.63 7.26 12.29
N GLU A 121 21.65 5.95 12.01
CA GLU A 121 22.65 5.30 11.16
C GLU A 121 22.08 4.86 9.80
N LYS A 122 22.96 4.51 8.84
CA LYS A 122 22.53 3.93 7.57
C LYS A 122 22.31 2.42 7.73
N PRO A 123 21.32 1.82 7.07
CA PRO A 123 20.98 0.41 7.28
C PRO A 123 22.11 -0.54 6.88
N ILE A 124 22.16 -1.68 7.56
CA ILE A 124 23.00 -2.83 7.22
C ILE A 124 22.21 -3.86 6.43
N LEU A 125 22.78 -4.30 5.31
CA LEU A 125 22.22 -5.29 4.38
C LEU A 125 22.98 -6.60 4.52
N ILE A 126 22.27 -7.70 4.73
CA ILE A 126 22.80 -9.06 4.63
C ILE A 126 22.37 -9.61 3.28
N LEU A 127 23.35 -9.84 2.41
CA LEU A 127 23.11 -10.16 1.01
C LEU A 127 23.31 -11.67 0.74
N PRO A 128 22.48 -12.28 -0.13
CA PRO A 128 22.55 -13.70 -0.45
C PRO A 128 23.69 -14.04 -1.43
N VAL A 129 24.89 -13.49 -1.23
CA VAL A 129 26.04 -13.65 -2.14
C VAL A 129 26.55 -15.09 -2.12
N ALA A 130 26.62 -15.72 -3.29
CA ALA A 130 27.23 -17.03 -3.51
C ALA A 130 28.53 -16.94 -4.31
N ASP A 131 28.61 -15.98 -5.25
CA ASP A 131 29.82 -15.69 -6.02
C ASP A 131 30.20 -14.23 -5.78
N ARG A 132 31.18 -14.03 -4.89
CA ARG A 132 31.66 -12.70 -4.48
C ARG A 132 32.25 -11.92 -5.66
N ASP A 133 33.02 -12.58 -6.52
CA ASP A 133 33.71 -11.91 -7.62
C ASP A 133 32.71 -11.46 -8.68
N LYS A 134 31.75 -12.32 -9.01
CA LYS A 134 30.65 -11.97 -9.91
C LYS A 134 29.78 -10.85 -9.34
N PHE A 135 29.44 -10.93 -8.06
CA PHE A 135 28.66 -9.89 -7.40
C PHE A 135 29.37 -8.54 -7.42
N LEU A 136 30.67 -8.49 -7.12
CA LEU A 136 31.44 -7.25 -7.15
C LEU A 136 31.55 -6.69 -8.57
N ALA A 137 31.71 -7.54 -9.59
CA ALA A 137 31.71 -7.09 -10.98
C ALA A 137 30.39 -6.41 -11.36
N VAL A 138 29.26 -7.02 -10.97
CA VAL A 138 27.90 -6.50 -11.23
C VAL A 138 27.64 -5.21 -10.46
N ALA A 139 27.99 -5.19 -9.17
CA ALA A 139 27.78 -4.04 -8.28
C ALA A 139 28.79 -2.90 -8.50
N LYS A 140 29.76 -3.07 -9.41
CA LYS A 140 30.91 -2.17 -9.63
C LYS A 140 31.68 -1.92 -8.32
N GLY A 141 31.88 -2.98 -7.54
CA GLY A 141 32.61 -2.96 -6.29
C GLY A 141 34.10 -3.22 -6.47
N THR A 142 34.90 -2.75 -5.52
CA THR A 142 36.33 -3.02 -5.41
C THR A 142 36.56 -4.10 -4.38
N LYS A 143 37.23 -5.19 -4.80
CA LYS A 143 37.58 -6.29 -3.90
C LYS A 143 38.72 -5.88 -2.98
N GLY A 144 38.55 -6.09 -1.68
CA GLY A 144 39.63 -5.93 -0.69
C GLY A 144 40.00 -7.22 0.03
N SER A 145 41.11 -7.19 0.76
CA SER A 145 41.55 -8.31 1.61
C SER A 145 40.57 -8.56 2.75
N ASP A 146 40.24 -7.50 3.50
CA ASP A 146 39.41 -7.58 4.71
C ASP A 146 37.97 -7.10 4.48
N SER A 147 37.77 -6.20 3.53
CA SER A 147 36.46 -5.67 3.15
C SER A 147 36.42 -5.21 1.71
N ASP A 148 35.26 -5.39 1.07
CA ASP A 148 34.99 -4.81 -0.24
C ASP A 148 34.38 -3.42 -0.11
N THR A 149 34.50 -2.64 -1.17
CA THR A 149 33.88 -1.32 -1.28
C THR A 149 32.88 -1.32 -2.42
N ILE A 150 31.62 -0.98 -2.15
CA ILE A 150 30.58 -0.83 -3.16
C ILE A 150 30.02 0.59 -3.05
N LYS A 151 30.36 1.45 -4.01
CA LYS A 151 30.08 2.89 -3.94
C LYS A 151 30.65 3.49 -2.63
N ARG A 152 29.79 3.85 -1.67
CA ARG A 152 30.17 4.38 -0.34
C ARG A 152 29.97 3.38 0.80
N ALA A 153 29.55 2.15 0.49
CA ALA A 153 29.35 1.11 1.49
C ALA A 153 30.59 0.24 1.59
N THR A 154 30.91 -0.15 2.81
CA THR A 154 31.85 -1.23 3.10
C THR A 154 31.07 -2.53 3.14
N CYS A 155 31.64 -3.63 2.65
CA CYS A 155 31.05 -4.95 2.70
C CYS A 155 32.06 -5.97 3.25
N LYS A 156 31.63 -6.85 4.17
CA LYS A 156 32.48 -7.83 4.85
C LYS A 156 31.77 -9.17 4.97
N THR A 157 32.55 -10.25 4.97
CA THR A 157 32.03 -11.56 5.40
C THR A 157 32.15 -11.65 6.93
N ILE A 158 31.01 -11.70 7.62
CA ILE A 158 30.93 -11.77 9.09
C ILE A 158 30.04 -12.94 9.44
N LYS A 159 30.46 -13.84 10.33
CA LYS A 159 29.66 -15.02 10.75
C LYS A 159 29.10 -15.81 9.55
N ASN A 160 29.90 -16.00 8.49
CA ASN A 160 29.53 -16.66 7.23
C ASN A 160 28.46 -15.97 6.36
N VAL A 161 28.07 -14.73 6.69
CA VAL A 161 27.19 -13.92 5.85
C VAL A 161 27.92 -12.73 5.24
N TYR A 162 27.50 -12.29 4.06
CA TYR A 162 28.07 -11.14 3.39
C TYR A 162 27.24 -9.89 3.73
N ALA A 163 27.78 -9.01 4.56
CA ALA A 163 27.10 -7.85 5.12
C ALA A 163 27.66 -6.55 4.53
N CYS A 164 26.79 -5.61 4.16
CA CYS A 164 27.16 -4.30 3.60
C CYS A 164 26.52 -3.16 4.41
N SER A 165 27.28 -2.13 4.75
CA SER A 165 26.79 -0.94 5.46
C SER A 165 27.59 0.31 5.07
N ARG A 166 26.96 1.48 5.17
CA ARG A 166 27.65 2.79 5.11
C ARG A 166 28.07 3.30 6.50
N SER A 167 27.64 2.60 7.54
CA SER A 167 27.96 2.80 8.94
C SER A 167 28.79 1.61 9.41
N PRO A 168 30.13 1.64 9.30
CA PRO A 168 31.00 0.51 9.62
C PRO A 168 30.85 0.00 11.06
N GLU A 169 30.48 0.87 11.99
CA GLU A 169 30.17 0.57 13.39
C GLU A 169 29.06 -0.51 13.54
N LEU A 170 28.16 -0.64 12.57
CA LEU A 170 27.11 -1.67 12.59
C LEU A 170 27.65 -3.10 12.45
N PHE A 171 28.85 -3.29 11.92
CA PHE A 171 29.44 -4.62 11.79
C PHE A 171 29.74 -5.25 13.15
N ASP A 172 30.24 -4.45 14.09
CA ASP A 172 30.56 -4.91 15.46
C ASP A 172 29.30 -5.10 16.30
N ARG A 173 28.18 -4.57 15.85
CA ARG A 173 26.86 -4.63 16.49
C ARG A 173 26.03 -5.82 16.02
N LEU A 174 26.41 -6.46 14.91
CA LEU A 174 25.65 -7.51 14.25
C LEU A 174 25.40 -8.73 15.16
N GLY A 175 24.13 -9.03 15.38
CA GLY A 175 23.65 -10.11 16.25
C GLY A 175 23.71 -9.80 17.75
N LYS A 176 23.72 -8.51 18.12
CA LYS A 176 23.53 -8.04 19.50
C LYS A 176 22.09 -7.57 19.77
N GLY A 177 21.25 -7.49 18.74
CA GLY A 177 19.86 -7.07 18.82
C GLY A 177 18.87 -8.20 19.02
N ASN A 178 17.63 -7.83 19.29
CA ASN A 178 16.52 -8.75 19.42
C ASN A 178 15.22 -8.10 18.92
N MET A 179 14.58 -8.72 17.93
CA MET A 179 13.29 -8.28 17.38
C MET A 179 12.18 -9.33 17.57
N THR A 180 12.37 -10.26 18.51
CA THR A 180 11.49 -11.41 18.72
C THR A 180 10.07 -11.00 19.11
N GLU A 181 9.91 -9.93 19.87
CA GLU A 181 8.58 -9.46 20.29
C GLU A 181 7.74 -8.98 19.10
N GLN A 182 8.35 -8.19 18.21
CA GLN A 182 7.77 -7.73 16.95
C GLN A 182 7.37 -8.92 16.07
N LEU A 183 8.23 -9.93 15.96
CA LEU A 183 7.93 -11.11 15.14
C LEU A 183 6.79 -11.95 15.72
N LYS A 184 6.79 -12.15 17.05
CA LYS A 184 5.69 -12.83 17.74
C LYS A 184 4.36 -12.08 17.57
N LEU A 185 4.39 -10.76 17.46
CA LEU A 185 3.20 -9.93 17.27
C LEU A 185 2.43 -10.32 16.01
N ALA A 186 3.14 -10.60 14.90
CA ALA A 186 2.53 -11.04 13.64
C ALA A 186 1.72 -12.34 13.76
N GLY A 187 2.04 -13.18 14.75
CA GLY A 187 1.32 -14.44 15.03
C GLY A 187 1.51 -15.54 14.00
N ALA A 188 2.42 -15.35 13.05
CA ALA A 188 2.73 -16.28 11.97
C ALA A 188 4.18 -16.09 11.49
N ARG A 189 4.66 -17.03 10.67
CA ARG A 189 5.94 -16.95 9.96
C ARG A 189 5.69 -16.93 8.45
N GLY A 190 6.59 -16.31 7.69
CA GLY A 190 6.40 -16.10 6.25
C GLY A 190 7.67 -16.14 5.44
N ASP A 191 7.51 -15.99 4.12
CA ASP A 191 8.63 -15.85 3.19
C ASP A 191 9.30 -14.49 3.29
N ILE A 192 8.54 -13.47 3.66
CA ILE A 192 8.99 -12.12 3.95
C ILE A 192 8.47 -11.75 5.34
N GLU A 193 9.34 -11.28 6.22
CA GLU A 193 9.03 -10.89 7.58
C GLU A 193 9.50 -9.47 7.83
N VAL A 194 8.66 -8.68 8.48
CA VAL A 194 8.93 -7.29 8.86
C VAL A 194 8.70 -7.15 10.35
N ALA A 195 9.67 -6.55 11.02
CA ALA A 195 9.60 -6.20 12.42
C ALA A 195 9.97 -4.71 12.54
N ALA A 196 9.13 -3.91 13.20
CA ALA A 196 9.43 -2.50 13.37
C ALA A 196 8.94 -1.95 14.71
N THR A 197 9.60 -0.90 15.17
CA THR A 197 9.18 -0.06 16.29
C THR A 197 9.21 1.38 15.80
N ILE A 198 8.05 2.03 15.82
CA ILE A 198 7.94 3.45 15.48
C ILE A 198 8.02 4.24 16.79
N PRO A 199 9.07 5.05 16.99
CA PRO A 199 9.19 5.88 18.18
C PRO A 199 8.16 7.02 18.14
N GLY A 200 7.78 7.52 19.32
CA GLY A 200 6.83 8.62 19.49
C GLY A 200 6.28 8.63 20.92
N ASP A 201 5.37 9.56 21.20
CA ASP A 201 4.72 9.67 22.53
C ASP A 201 3.95 8.40 22.90
N THR A 202 3.43 7.69 21.89
CA THR A 202 2.89 6.33 22.02
C THR A 202 3.64 5.42 21.04
N PRO A 203 4.70 4.74 21.49
CA PRO A 203 5.49 3.86 20.62
C PRO A 203 4.61 2.75 20.03
N MET A 204 4.72 2.55 18.71
CA MET A 204 3.99 1.48 18.02
C MET A 204 4.93 0.35 17.67
N THR A 205 4.54 -0.87 18.01
CA THR A 205 5.26 -2.09 17.63
C THR A 205 4.53 -2.74 16.46
N ILE A 206 5.25 -3.09 15.40
CA ILE A 206 4.69 -3.66 14.17
C ILE A 206 5.38 -5.00 13.90
N GLY A 207 4.58 -6.02 13.63
CA GLY A 207 5.02 -7.28 13.05
C GLY A 207 4.19 -7.58 11.81
N ALA A 208 4.84 -7.93 10.69
CA ALA A 208 4.13 -8.36 9.49
C ALA A 208 4.85 -9.52 8.80
N VAL A 209 4.09 -10.41 8.19
CA VAL A 209 4.59 -11.52 7.40
C VAL A 209 3.82 -11.64 6.10
N ALA A 210 4.51 -11.96 5.01
CA ALA A 210 3.91 -12.34 3.74
C ALA A 210 4.26 -13.80 3.42
N GLN A 211 3.22 -14.59 3.13
CA GLN A 211 3.32 -15.97 2.68
C GLN A 211 3.03 -16.01 1.18
N LEU A 212 4.04 -16.40 0.41
CA LEU A 212 4.00 -16.42 -1.04
C LEU A 212 3.67 -17.82 -1.53
N SER A 213 2.77 -17.91 -2.49
CA SER A 213 2.56 -19.12 -3.27
C SER A 213 2.41 -18.75 -4.75
N ARG A 214 2.30 -19.74 -5.63
CA ARG A 214 2.18 -19.48 -7.07
C ARG A 214 0.97 -18.58 -7.34
N GLY A 215 1.22 -17.35 -7.79
CA GLY A 215 0.18 -16.38 -8.10
C GLY A 215 -0.67 -15.96 -6.90
N ALA A 216 -0.23 -16.14 -5.66
CA ALA A 216 -0.99 -15.68 -4.50
C ALA A 216 -0.08 -15.21 -3.35
N VAL A 217 -0.58 -14.27 -2.58
CA VAL A 217 0.06 -13.76 -1.36
C VAL A 217 -0.97 -13.66 -0.24
N VAL A 218 -0.57 -14.09 0.96
CA VAL A 218 -1.30 -13.86 2.20
C VAL A 218 -0.42 -13.03 3.13
N VAL A 219 -0.91 -11.85 3.51
CA VAL A 219 -0.20 -10.93 4.42
C VAL A 219 -0.90 -10.97 5.77
N ARG A 220 -0.14 -11.19 6.85
CA ARG A 220 -0.61 -11.01 8.23
C ARG A 220 0.21 -9.94 8.89
N ALA A 221 -0.43 -8.90 9.37
CA ALA A 221 0.22 -7.83 10.10
C ALA A 221 -0.46 -7.61 11.44
N ALA A 222 0.30 -7.07 12.39
CA ALA A 222 -0.20 -6.72 13.70
C ALA A 222 0.52 -5.47 14.20
N VAL A 223 -0.26 -4.56 14.78
CA VAL A 223 0.19 -3.27 15.31
C VAL A 223 -0.26 -3.18 16.76
N LYS A 224 0.71 -3.02 17.67
CA LYS A 224 0.49 -2.83 19.10
C LYS A 224 0.76 -1.37 19.45
N GLY A 225 0.00 -0.84 20.43
CA GLY A 225 0.18 0.54 20.91
C GLY A 225 -0.75 1.56 20.27
N ILE A 226 -1.94 1.13 19.86
CA ILE A 226 -2.93 2.03 19.23
C ILE A 226 -3.58 2.95 20.28
N PRO A 227 -3.82 4.24 19.95
CA PRO A 227 -4.46 5.19 20.86
C PRO A 227 -5.82 4.71 21.39
N ALA A 228 -6.14 5.06 22.64
CA ALA A 228 -7.35 4.61 23.32
C ALA A 228 -8.63 5.11 22.64
N GLU A 229 -8.57 6.31 22.05
CA GLU A 229 -9.68 6.93 21.32
C GLU A 229 -10.10 6.07 20.14
N VAL A 230 -9.13 5.47 19.44
CA VAL A 230 -9.39 4.60 18.28
C VAL A 230 -10.02 3.29 18.75
N LYS A 231 -9.58 2.73 19.88
CA LYS A 231 -10.09 1.45 20.41
C LYS A 231 -11.58 1.48 20.72
N GLY A 232 -12.10 2.62 21.20
CA GLY A 232 -13.52 2.79 21.53
C GLY A 232 -14.47 2.58 20.34
N PHE A 233 -13.96 2.67 19.11
CA PHE A 233 -14.73 2.48 17.88
C PHE A 233 -14.57 1.09 17.27
N LEU A 234 -13.78 0.20 17.88
CA LEU A 234 -13.43 -1.10 17.31
C LEU A 234 -14.06 -2.22 18.13
N ALA A 235 -14.93 -3.01 17.50
CA ALA A 235 -15.47 -4.23 18.10
C ALA A 235 -15.58 -5.31 17.01
N ASN A 236 -15.13 -6.52 17.34
CA ASN A 236 -15.11 -7.62 16.37
C ASN A 236 -16.50 -8.25 16.23
N VAL A 237 -16.84 -8.68 15.02
CA VAL A 237 -18.06 -9.41 14.67
C VAL A 237 -17.74 -10.49 13.65
N LYS A 238 -18.53 -11.56 13.66
CA LYS A 238 -18.39 -12.62 12.66
C LYS A 238 -19.06 -12.21 11.34
N PRO A 239 -18.40 -12.35 10.17
CA PRO A 239 -19.05 -12.15 8.90
C PRO A 239 -20.15 -13.18 8.66
N ARG A 240 -21.14 -12.82 7.84
CA ARG A 240 -22.06 -13.78 7.25
C ARG A 240 -21.41 -14.37 6.00
N SER A 241 -21.27 -15.69 5.94
CA SER A 241 -20.77 -16.42 4.77
C SER A 241 -21.46 -17.77 4.70
N ASP A 242 -21.87 -18.18 3.49
CA ASP A 242 -22.40 -19.52 3.22
C ASP A 242 -21.29 -20.49 2.76
N GLY A 243 -20.05 -20.22 3.18
CA GLY A 243 -18.86 -21.01 2.89
C GLY A 243 -18.62 -21.14 1.39
N ASP A 244 -18.51 -22.38 0.93
CA ASP A 244 -18.21 -22.71 -0.48
C ASP A 244 -19.28 -22.27 -1.47
N LYS A 245 -20.46 -21.82 -1.02
CA LYS A 245 -21.50 -21.28 -1.90
C LYS A 245 -21.35 -19.78 -2.16
N SER A 246 -20.44 -19.12 -1.46
CA SER A 246 -20.26 -17.67 -1.52
C SER A 246 -19.10 -17.27 -2.44
N ALA A 247 -19.39 -16.43 -3.43
CA ALA A 247 -18.37 -15.76 -4.24
C ALA A 247 -17.75 -14.57 -3.50
N GLY A 248 -18.43 -14.03 -2.49
CA GLY A 248 -17.88 -12.98 -1.64
C GLY A 248 -18.76 -12.66 -0.45
N PHE A 249 -18.14 -12.11 0.58
CA PHE A 249 -18.84 -11.56 1.75
C PHE A 249 -18.14 -10.31 2.27
N ALA A 250 -18.88 -9.44 2.95
CA ALA A 250 -18.32 -8.36 3.73
C ALA A 250 -19.08 -8.17 5.05
N VAL A 251 -18.38 -7.63 6.04
CA VAL A 251 -18.93 -7.21 7.31
C VAL A 251 -18.24 -5.94 7.78
N VAL A 252 -19.02 -5.02 8.34
CA VAL A 252 -18.52 -3.84 9.04
C VAL A 252 -19.32 -3.69 10.33
N ASN A 253 -18.63 -3.65 11.47
CA ASN A 253 -19.28 -3.37 12.74
C ASN A 253 -19.50 -1.87 12.93
N ILE A 254 -20.72 -1.42 12.61
CA ILE A 254 -21.11 -0.02 12.79
C ILE A 254 -21.66 0.29 14.19
N ALA A 255 -21.84 -0.71 15.06
CA ALA A 255 -22.50 -0.51 16.35
C ALA A 255 -21.79 0.52 17.26
N PRO A 256 -20.44 0.53 17.38
CA PRO A 256 -19.74 1.55 18.17
C PRO A 256 -19.95 2.98 17.63
N TYR A 257 -19.97 3.12 16.30
CA TYR A 257 -20.24 4.40 15.64
C TYR A 257 -21.69 4.84 15.90
N LEU A 258 -22.66 3.95 15.69
CA LEU A 258 -24.08 4.23 15.94
C LEU A 258 -24.33 4.68 17.38
N ALA A 259 -23.67 4.09 18.38
CA ALA A 259 -23.79 4.51 19.78
C ALA A 259 -23.41 5.98 20.00
N THR A 260 -22.44 6.50 19.22
CA THR A 260 -21.98 7.89 19.30
C THR A 260 -22.86 8.84 18.48
N PHE A 261 -23.41 8.37 17.36
CA PHE A 261 -24.19 9.20 16.44
C PHE A 261 -25.68 9.27 16.78
N LYS A 262 -26.28 8.22 17.36
CA LYS A 262 -27.73 8.14 17.64
C LYS A 262 -28.28 9.33 18.42
N SER A 263 -27.52 9.90 19.35
CA SER A 263 -27.94 11.06 20.15
C SER A 263 -27.74 12.42 19.47
N LYS A 264 -27.02 12.46 18.34
CA LYS A 264 -26.65 13.70 17.64
C LYS A 264 -27.49 13.98 16.40
N VAL A 265 -28.28 13.02 15.93
CA VAL A 265 -29.11 13.19 14.73
C VAL A 265 -30.40 13.94 15.10
N PRO A 266 -30.66 15.12 14.51
CA PRO A 266 -31.90 15.84 14.76
C PRO A 266 -33.09 15.18 14.04
N PRO A 267 -34.33 15.40 14.52
CA PRO A 267 -35.55 14.89 13.88
C PRO A 267 -35.86 15.65 12.59
N MET A 268 -35.16 15.29 11.52
CA MET A 268 -35.40 15.82 10.17
C MET A 268 -36.39 14.91 9.44
N PRO A 269 -37.52 15.42 8.94
CA PRO A 269 -38.46 14.64 8.13
C PRO A 269 -37.78 14.07 6.87
N ILE A 270 -37.97 12.77 6.61
CA ILE A 270 -37.51 12.11 5.36
C ILE A 270 -38.71 11.91 4.44
N VAL A 271 -39.76 11.28 4.97
CA VAL A 271 -41.08 11.10 4.34
C VAL A 271 -42.16 11.38 5.40
N PRO A 272 -43.44 11.51 5.04
CA PRO A 272 -44.50 11.67 6.04
C PRO A 272 -44.40 10.61 7.16
N ASP A 273 -44.43 11.08 8.40
CA ASP A 273 -44.35 10.29 9.64
C ASP A 273 -43.04 9.52 9.89
N VAL A 274 -41.97 9.79 9.14
CA VAL A 274 -40.64 9.20 9.36
C VAL A 274 -39.55 10.28 9.39
N THR A 275 -38.79 10.33 10.48
CA THR A 275 -37.67 11.27 10.68
C THR A 275 -36.33 10.54 10.73
N ALA A 276 -35.26 11.24 10.37
CA ALA A 276 -33.90 10.70 10.31
C ALA A 276 -33.41 10.13 11.66
N ASP A 277 -33.75 10.77 12.77
CA ASP A 277 -33.36 10.32 14.10
C ASP A 277 -34.05 8.99 14.49
N VAL A 278 -35.30 8.78 14.10
CA VAL A 278 -36.01 7.52 14.29
C VAL A 278 -35.38 6.41 13.44
N VAL A 279 -35.07 6.68 12.18
CA VAL A 279 -34.37 5.71 11.31
C VAL A 279 -33.02 5.31 11.90
N VAL A 280 -32.19 6.29 12.29
CA VAL A 280 -30.86 6.02 12.85
C VAL A 280 -30.94 5.28 14.19
N ARG A 281 -31.94 5.57 15.04
CA ARG A 281 -32.16 4.81 16.28
C ARG A 281 -32.56 3.36 16.03
N ALA A 282 -33.30 3.09 14.95
CA ALA A 282 -33.72 1.74 14.57
C ALA A 282 -32.55 0.85 14.11
N LEU A 283 -31.51 1.43 13.47
CA LEU A 283 -30.36 0.68 12.96
C LEU A 283 -29.53 0.02 14.08
N GLU A 284 -29.05 -1.18 13.80
CA GLU A 284 -28.09 -1.93 14.59
C GLU A 284 -26.94 -2.45 13.71
N GLY A 285 -25.86 -2.89 14.35
CA GLY A 285 -24.75 -3.57 13.70
C GLY A 285 -24.78 -5.08 13.98
N PRO A 286 -24.01 -5.87 13.21
CA PRO A 286 -23.16 -5.45 12.11
C PRO A 286 -23.90 -5.36 10.77
N VAL A 287 -23.40 -4.54 9.85
CA VAL A 287 -23.83 -4.60 8.44
C VAL A 287 -23.09 -5.75 7.78
N THR A 288 -23.82 -6.65 7.15
CA THR A 288 -23.25 -7.78 6.41
C THR A 288 -23.67 -7.72 4.95
N MET A 289 -22.85 -8.27 4.07
CA MET A 289 -23.14 -8.41 2.65
C MET A 289 -22.67 -9.78 2.19
N THR A 290 -23.46 -10.45 1.36
CA THR A 290 -23.08 -11.74 0.75
C THR A 290 -23.37 -11.74 -0.75
N ILE A 291 -22.52 -12.42 -1.51
CA ILE A 291 -22.68 -12.72 -2.93
C ILE A 291 -22.54 -14.23 -3.08
N GLU A 292 -23.53 -14.86 -3.70
CA GLU A 292 -23.55 -16.30 -3.99
C GLU A 292 -22.84 -16.59 -5.32
N ASN A 293 -22.32 -17.81 -5.48
CA ASN A 293 -21.61 -18.21 -6.70
C ASN A 293 -22.50 -18.13 -7.95
N GLY A 294 -22.00 -17.41 -8.95
CA GLY A 294 -22.69 -17.18 -10.22
C GLY A 294 -23.87 -16.22 -10.11
N SER A 295 -24.08 -15.58 -8.95
CA SER A 295 -25.08 -14.53 -8.79
C SER A 295 -24.49 -13.17 -9.15
N ALA A 296 -25.23 -12.39 -9.94
CA ALA A 296 -24.97 -10.96 -10.10
C ALA A 296 -25.47 -10.13 -8.91
N ALA A 297 -26.38 -10.71 -8.10
CA ALA A 297 -27.01 -10.03 -6.98
C ALA A 297 -26.23 -10.22 -5.68
N PHE A 298 -26.09 -9.12 -4.96
CA PHE A 298 -25.66 -9.11 -3.57
C PHE A 298 -26.87 -9.01 -2.62
N ASP A 299 -26.67 -9.40 -1.37
CA ASP A 299 -27.65 -9.27 -0.29
C ASP A 299 -26.99 -8.55 0.89
N ILE A 300 -27.22 -7.24 1.00
CA ILE A 300 -26.83 -6.45 2.16
C ILE A 300 -27.91 -6.61 3.22
N ARG A 301 -27.49 -6.83 4.46
CA ARG A 301 -28.35 -6.97 5.64
C ARG A 301 -27.92 -6.03 6.73
N ILE A 302 -28.87 -5.23 7.21
CA ILE A 302 -28.68 -4.29 8.31
C ILE A 302 -29.67 -4.67 9.42
N PRO A 303 -29.19 -5.17 10.57
CA PRO A 303 -30.05 -5.49 11.71
C PRO A 303 -30.78 -4.24 12.22
N LEU A 304 -32.00 -4.45 12.73
CA LEU A 304 -32.88 -3.41 13.26
C LEU A 304 -33.39 -3.81 14.64
N ASN A 305 -33.43 -2.88 15.60
CA ASN A 305 -34.16 -3.13 16.85
C ASN A 305 -35.68 -3.06 16.65
N ASP A 306 -36.13 -2.17 15.76
CA ASP A 306 -37.51 -1.96 15.32
C ASP A 306 -37.55 -1.79 13.80
N GLY A 307 -38.30 -2.66 13.11
CA GLY A 307 -38.46 -2.63 11.66
C GLY A 307 -39.50 -1.62 11.17
N ALA A 308 -40.42 -1.16 12.03
CA ALA A 308 -41.58 -0.38 11.61
C ALA A 308 -41.22 0.96 10.92
N PRO A 309 -40.23 1.76 11.40
CA PRO A 309 -39.88 3.01 10.74
C PRO A 309 -39.32 2.81 9.33
N LEU A 310 -38.50 1.77 9.14
CA LEU A 310 -37.90 1.47 7.84
C LEU A 310 -38.92 0.81 6.90
N GLN A 311 -39.87 0.03 7.43
CA GLN A 311 -40.98 -0.50 6.63
C GLN A 311 -41.83 0.65 6.06
N LYS A 312 -42.17 1.65 6.89
CA LYS A 312 -42.86 2.85 6.43
C LYS A 312 -42.06 3.63 5.39
N LEU A 313 -40.73 3.69 5.53
CA LEU A 313 -39.86 4.32 4.56
C LEU A 313 -39.86 3.56 3.22
N VAL A 314 -39.80 2.23 3.26
CA VAL A 314 -39.88 1.36 2.08
C VAL A 314 -41.22 1.54 1.34
N GLU A 315 -42.33 1.63 2.08
CA GLU A 315 -43.69 1.84 1.54
C GLU A 315 -43.92 3.23 0.95
N GLN A 316 -43.02 4.19 1.22
CA GLN A 316 -43.13 5.58 0.76
C GLN A 316 -41.86 6.03 0.04
N CYS A 317 -41.06 5.11 -0.48
CA CYS A 317 -39.72 5.46 -0.94
C CYS A 317 -39.72 6.33 -2.21
N ASP A 318 -40.81 6.32 -2.97
CA ASP A 318 -41.09 7.23 -4.08
C ASP A 318 -41.21 8.71 -3.64
N LYS A 319 -41.44 8.96 -2.34
CA LYS A 319 -41.56 10.31 -1.76
C LYS A 319 -40.27 10.84 -1.15
N ILE A 320 -39.17 10.07 -1.19
CA ILE A 320 -37.88 10.54 -0.65
C ILE A 320 -37.39 11.70 -1.52
N PRO A 321 -37.05 12.87 -0.95
CA PRO A 321 -36.59 14.01 -1.73
C PRO A 321 -35.20 13.78 -2.33
N ASN A 322 -34.92 14.39 -3.49
CA ASN A 322 -33.62 14.36 -4.17
C ASN A 322 -33.14 12.94 -4.59
N THR A 323 -34.07 12.04 -4.89
CA THR A 323 -33.77 10.67 -5.35
C THR A 323 -34.27 10.36 -6.76
N GLU A 324 -34.60 11.38 -7.55
CA GLU A 324 -35.13 11.23 -8.92
C GLU A 324 -34.19 10.41 -9.82
N GLN A 325 -32.88 10.56 -9.61
CA GLN A 325 -31.83 9.81 -10.32
C GLN A 325 -31.87 8.30 -10.08
N PHE A 326 -32.45 7.84 -8.97
CA PHE A 326 -32.57 6.42 -8.61
C PHE A 326 -33.92 5.81 -8.98
N LYS A 327 -34.84 6.60 -9.56
CA LYS A 327 -36.20 6.20 -9.94
C LYS A 327 -36.87 5.30 -8.90
N LEU A 328 -36.86 5.75 -7.64
CA LEU A 328 -37.47 5.01 -6.55
C LEU A 328 -38.96 4.78 -6.80
N GLY A 329 -39.42 3.56 -6.59
CA GLY A 329 -40.82 3.21 -6.74
C GLY A 329 -41.17 1.99 -5.91
N VAL A 330 -42.38 1.98 -5.34
CA VAL A 330 -42.87 0.80 -4.62
C VAL A 330 -43.40 -0.20 -5.63
N LYS A 331 -42.85 -1.42 -5.62
CA LYS A 331 -43.25 -2.53 -6.48
C LYS A 331 -43.27 -3.82 -5.67
N ASP A 332 -44.36 -4.58 -5.74
CA ASP A 332 -44.49 -5.88 -5.05
C ASP A 332 -44.11 -5.85 -3.55
N GLY A 333 -44.42 -4.74 -2.87
CA GLY A 333 -44.13 -4.54 -1.45
C GLY A 333 -42.64 -4.31 -1.13
N VAL A 334 -41.82 -4.00 -2.12
CA VAL A 334 -40.43 -3.56 -1.93
C VAL A 334 -40.23 -2.16 -2.51
N CYS A 335 -39.25 -1.45 -1.99
CA CYS A 335 -38.78 -0.22 -2.60
C CYS A 335 -37.80 -0.60 -3.71
N HIS A 336 -38.25 -0.50 -4.94
CA HIS A 336 -37.46 -0.77 -6.12
C HIS A 336 -36.73 0.50 -6.55
N SER A 337 -35.46 0.37 -6.91
CA SER A 337 -34.62 1.44 -7.41
C SER A 337 -33.82 0.98 -8.61
N THR A 338 -33.65 1.90 -9.55
CA THR A 338 -32.81 1.68 -10.74
C THR A 338 -31.67 2.66 -10.67
N VAL A 339 -30.45 2.22 -10.93
CA VAL A 339 -29.30 3.11 -11.11
C VAL A 339 -28.96 3.09 -12.60
N PRO A 340 -29.54 3.98 -13.43
CA PRO A 340 -29.46 3.87 -14.88
C PRO A 340 -28.03 3.90 -15.41
N GLU A 341 -27.15 4.68 -14.76
CA GLU A 341 -25.72 4.76 -15.10
C GLU A 341 -25.02 3.41 -14.94
N MET A 342 -25.42 2.61 -13.95
CA MET A 342 -24.85 1.29 -13.68
C MET A 342 -25.68 0.14 -14.27
N GLN A 343 -26.84 0.42 -14.86
CA GLN A 343 -27.83 -0.59 -15.28
C GLN A 343 -28.17 -1.58 -14.16
N LEU A 344 -28.15 -1.09 -12.92
CA LEU A 344 -28.34 -1.89 -11.72
C LEU A 344 -29.74 -1.69 -11.17
N GLU A 345 -30.43 -2.80 -10.92
CA GLU A 345 -31.75 -2.85 -10.33
C GLU A 345 -31.62 -3.37 -8.91
N LEU A 346 -32.11 -2.60 -7.93
CA LEU A 346 -32.05 -2.94 -6.51
C LEU A 346 -33.45 -2.89 -5.89
N ASP A 347 -33.67 -3.80 -4.96
CA ASP A 347 -34.82 -3.87 -4.09
C ASP A 347 -34.36 -3.62 -2.66
N THR A 348 -35.08 -2.77 -1.95
CA THR A 348 -34.94 -2.54 -0.52
C THR A 348 -36.21 -2.99 0.18
N TRP A 349 -36.09 -3.87 1.17
CA TRP A 349 -37.24 -4.39 1.90
C TRP A 349 -36.89 -4.70 3.35
N VAL A 350 -37.90 -4.70 4.22
CA VAL A 350 -37.74 -5.16 5.60
C VAL A 350 -38.20 -6.61 5.70
N ASP A 351 -37.35 -7.45 6.31
CA ASP A 351 -37.57 -8.87 6.57
C ASP A 351 -37.47 -9.09 8.08
N GLY A 352 -38.61 -8.96 8.77
CA GLY A 352 -38.70 -8.94 10.23
C GLY A 352 -37.89 -7.79 10.84
N LYS A 353 -36.77 -8.12 11.48
CA LYS A 353 -35.83 -7.17 12.12
C LYS A 353 -34.58 -6.90 11.27
N THR A 354 -34.67 -7.07 9.97
CA THR A 354 -33.54 -6.86 9.06
C THR A 354 -33.97 -5.99 7.89
N LEU A 355 -33.29 -4.87 7.66
CA LEU A 355 -33.36 -4.18 6.38
C LEU A 355 -32.46 -4.92 5.40
N ARG A 356 -33.00 -5.26 4.24
CA ARG A 356 -32.27 -5.95 3.17
C ARG A 356 -32.23 -5.06 1.93
N ILE A 357 -31.05 -5.01 1.30
CA ILE A 357 -30.82 -4.29 0.04
C ILE A 357 -30.13 -5.26 -0.91
N GLY A 358 -30.71 -5.50 -2.08
CA GLY A 358 -30.20 -6.50 -3.02
C GLY A 358 -31.16 -6.67 -4.19
N LYS A 359 -31.33 -7.89 -4.69
CA LYS A 359 -32.41 -8.22 -5.65
C LYS A 359 -33.25 -9.32 -5.06
N LYS A 360 -34.51 -9.03 -4.74
CA LYS A 360 -35.38 -9.97 -4.02
C LYS A 360 -35.72 -11.15 -4.94
N GLY A 361 -35.44 -12.37 -4.47
CA GLY A 361 -35.63 -13.59 -5.26
C GLY A 361 -34.61 -13.80 -6.37
N ALA A 362 -33.44 -13.14 -6.32
CA ALA A 362 -32.35 -13.41 -7.24
C ALA A 362 -31.97 -14.91 -7.26
N GLN A 363 -31.75 -15.43 -8.46
CA GLN A 363 -31.29 -16.80 -8.67
C GLN A 363 -29.77 -16.86 -8.57
N SER A 364 -29.27 -17.91 -7.93
CA SER A 364 -27.86 -18.29 -7.97
C SER A 364 -27.71 -19.73 -8.47
N THR A 365 -26.53 -20.06 -8.98
CA THR A 365 -26.22 -21.44 -9.35
C THR A 365 -26.02 -22.34 -8.12
N ASN A 366 -25.78 -21.76 -6.94
CA ASN A 366 -25.42 -22.46 -5.70
C ASN A 366 -24.27 -23.48 -5.87
N ALA A 367 -23.47 -23.34 -6.94
CA ALA A 367 -22.39 -24.26 -7.24
C ALA A 367 -21.30 -24.11 -6.17
N PRO A 368 -20.89 -25.19 -5.48
CA PRO A 368 -19.86 -25.11 -4.46
C PRO A 368 -18.49 -24.85 -5.13
N ALA A 369 -17.76 -23.89 -4.59
CA ALA A 369 -16.40 -23.55 -4.96
C ALA A 369 -15.58 -23.36 -3.68
N PRO A 370 -14.66 -24.29 -3.34
CA PRO A 370 -13.92 -24.25 -2.08
C PRO A 370 -13.23 -22.92 -1.84
N LEU A 371 -13.44 -22.35 -0.65
CA LEU A 371 -12.69 -21.17 -0.21
C LEU A 371 -11.20 -21.52 0.01
N SER A 372 -10.32 -20.56 -0.26
CA SER A 372 -8.91 -20.69 0.12
C SER A 372 -8.77 -20.78 1.65
N ALA A 373 -7.63 -21.26 2.15
CA ALA A 373 -7.41 -21.34 3.60
C ALA A 373 -7.53 -19.96 4.29
N ALA A 374 -7.00 -18.91 3.66
CA ALA A 374 -7.08 -17.55 4.18
C ALA A 374 -8.50 -16.96 4.03
N ALA A 375 -9.23 -17.30 2.98
CA ALA A 375 -10.65 -16.94 2.86
C ALA A 375 -11.51 -17.61 3.94
N ASN A 376 -11.20 -18.87 4.28
CA ASN A 376 -11.83 -19.57 5.40
C ASN A 376 -11.49 -18.92 6.74
N GLU A 377 -10.26 -18.42 6.93
CA GLU A 377 -9.87 -17.64 8.12
C GLU A 377 -10.72 -16.36 8.23
N LEU A 378 -10.90 -15.60 7.13
CA LEU A 378 -11.78 -14.44 7.11
C LEU A 378 -13.23 -14.82 7.43
N ALA A 379 -13.77 -15.86 6.79
CA ALA A 379 -15.18 -16.24 6.94
C ALA A 379 -15.53 -16.72 8.35
N ASN A 380 -14.58 -17.36 9.04
CA ASN A 380 -14.81 -17.96 10.36
C ASN A 380 -14.31 -17.10 11.53
N GLY A 381 -13.43 -16.15 11.28
CA GLY A 381 -12.91 -15.22 12.29
C GLY A 381 -13.90 -14.12 12.68
N GLU A 382 -13.55 -13.40 13.74
CA GLU A 382 -14.25 -12.18 14.16
C GLU A 382 -13.40 -10.96 13.80
N TRP A 383 -14.05 -9.94 13.24
CA TRP A 383 -13.40 -8.80 12.63
C TRP A 383 -14.16 -7.51 12.92
N VAL A 384 -13.45 -6.39 13.11
CA VAL A 384 -14.08 -5.07 13.07
C VAL A 384 -14.67 -4.84 11.69
N MET A 385 -13.88 -5.18 10.67
CA MET A 385 -14.32 -5.25 9.29
C MET A 385 -13.61 -6.40 8.59
N ALA A 386 -14.33 -7.12 7.75
CA ALA A 386 -13.74 -8.08 6.86
C ALA A 386 -14.48 -8.08 5.54
N MET A 387 -13.76 -8.36 4.46
CA MET A 387 -14.30 -8.55 3.14
C MET A 387 -13.48 -9.58 2.39
N PHE A 388 -14.17 -10.32 1.56
CA PHE A 388 -13.59 -11.35 0.71
C PHE A 388 -14.38 -11.41 -0.58
N GLY A 389 -13.68 -11.61 -1.68
CA GLY A 389 -14.26 -11.79 -3.00
C GLY A 389 -13.38 -12.67 -3.85
N ARG A 390 -14.02 -13.57 -4.59
CA ARG A 390 -13.41 -14.37 -5.65
C ARG A 390 -14.21 -14.22 -6.93
N GLY A 391 -13.55 -14.45 -8.05
CA GLY A 391 -14.20 -14.32 -9.35
C GLY A 391 -13.23 -14.07 -10.48
N THR A 392 -13.76 -13.60 -11.60
CA THR A 392 -12.93 -13.09 -12.70
C THR A 392 -13.67 -12.02 -13.49
N MET A 393 -12.95 -10.98 -13.90
CA MET A 393 -13.45 -9.97 -14.85
C MET A 393 -13.60 -10.50 -16.27
N LEU A 394 -13.11 -11.72 -16.52
CA LEU A 394 -13.28 -12.41 -17.79
C LEU A 394 -14.59 -13.20 -17.83
N GLY A 395 -15.49 -13.01 -16.87
CA GLY A 395 -16.85 -13.56 -16.83
C GLY A 395 -17.89 -12.61 -17.44
N GLU A 396 -19.16 -13.03 -17.42
CA GLU A 396 -20.27 -12.15 -17.83
C GLU A 396 -20.39 -10.97 -16.85
N MET A 397 -20.33 -9.76 -17.39
CA MET A 397 -20.46 -8.52 -16.64
C MET A 397 -21.95 -8.16 -16.50
N PRO A 398 -22.47 -7.94 -15.29
CA PRO A 398 -23.86 -7.55 -15.10
C PRO A 398 -24.14 -6.11 -15.52
N MET A 399 -23.08 -5.33 -15.78
CA MET A 399 -23.15 -3.92 -16.15
C MET A 399 -22.14 -3.61 -17.26
N LYS A 400 -22.50 -2.68 -18.17
CA LYS A 400 -21.53 -2.09 -19.09
C LYS A 400 -20.67 -1.09 -18.32
N LEU A 401 -19.35 -1.25 -18.39
CA LEU A 401 -18.45 -0.24 -17.84
C LEU A 401 -18.53 1.02 -18.70
N PRO A 402 -18.63 2.22 -18.10
CA PRO A 402 -18.54 3.47 -18.84
C PRO A 402 -17.17 3.55 -19.49
N VAL A 403 -17.15 3.58 -20.83
CA VAL A 403 -15.93 3.74 -21.62
C VAL A 403 -15.80 5.21 -21.99
N PRO A 404 -14.72 5.91 -21.59
CA PRO A 404 -14.47 7.27 -22.02
C PRO A 404 -14.44 7.35 -23.56
N PRO A 405 -14.98 8.43 -24.17
CA PRO A 405 -14.83 8.63 -25.62
C PRO A 405 -13.36 8.90 -25.94
N GLY A 406 -12.75 8.05 -26.78
CA GLY A 406 -11.36 8.21 -27.23
C GLY A 406 -10.53 6.94 -27.05
N GLU A 407 -9.24 7.02 -27.38
CA GLU A 407 -8.29 5.95 -27.04
C GLU A 407 -7.99 5.96 -25.55
N LEU A 408 -8.04 4.77 -24.93
CA LEU A 408 -7.65 4.61 -23.54
C LEU A 408 -6.14 4.84 -23.41
N GLU A 409 -5.76 5.63 -22.40
CA GLU A 409 -4.36 5.80 -22.03
C GLU A 409 -3.73 4.44 -21.68
N ALA A 410 -2.42 4.29 -21.96
CA ALA A 410 -1.70 3.05 -21.71
C ALA A 410 -1.81 2.58 -20.24
N GLN A 411 -1.87 3.53 -19.29
CA GLN A 411 -2.05 3.23 -17.87
C GLN A 411 -3.42 2.60 -17.57
N ALA A 412 -4.48 3.05 -18.24
CA ALA A 412 -5.82 2.47 -18.09
C ALA A 412 -5.88 1.05 -18.68
N VAL A 413 -5.25 0.81 -19.83
CA VAL A 413 -5.16 -0.54 -20.43
C VAL A 413 -4.37 -1.49 -19.53
N MET A 414 -3.27 -1.02 -18.94
CA MET A 414 -2.50 -1.78 -17.95
C MET A 414 -3.34 -2.09 -16.70
N GLY A 415 -4.12 -1.13 -16.20
CA GLY A 415 -5.03 -1.32 -15.08
C GLY A 415 -6.09 -2.39 -15.37
N LEU A 416 -6.69 -2.36 -16.58
CA LEU A 416 -7.63 -3.38 -17.03
C LEU A 416 -7.00 -4.77 -17.07
N ARG A 417 -5.76 -4.88 -17.58
CA ARG A 417 -5.03 -6.16 -17.58
C ARG A 417 -4.79 -6.67 -16.17
N ALA A 418 -4.26 -5.82 -15.28
CA ALA A 418 -3.96 -6.20 -13.91
C ALA A 418 -5.22 -6.69 -13.19
N PHE A 419 -6.34 -5.99 -13.39
CA PHE A 419 -7.63 -6.34 -12.82
C PHE A 419 -8.22 -7.62 -13.42
N ALA A 420 -8.07 -7.84 -14.73
CA ALA A 420 -8.49 -9.07 -15.40
C ALA A 420 -7.76 -10.33 -14.90
N MET A 421 -6.51 -10.15 -14.46
CA MET A 421 -5.70 -11.24 -13.91
C MET A 421 -5.91 -11.46 -12.41
N LEU A 422 -6.74 -10.67 -11.74
CA LEU A 422 -7.05 -10.84 -10.33
C LEU A 422 -8.22 -11.81 -10.17
N ASN A 423 -8.11 -12.75 -9.24
CA ASN A 423 -9.12 -13.78 -9.03
C ASN A 423 -9.64 -13.88 -7.60
N GLU A 424 -8.88 -13.38 -6.63
CA GLU A 424 -9.26 -13.38 -5.24
C GLU A 424 -8.68 -12.15 -4.55
N LEU A 425 -9.50 -11.50 -3.74
CA LEU A 425 -9.10 -10.41 -2.86
C LEU A 425 -9.77 -10.60 -1.51
N GLY A 426 -9.03 -10.38 -0.45
CA GLY A 426 -9.55 -10.43 0.90
C GLY A 426 -8.82 -9.46 1.80
N PHE A 427 -9.55 -8.89 2.75
CA PHE A 427 -9.02 -7.98 3.74
C PHE A 427 -9.81 -8.12 5.04
N GLY A 428 -9.12 -8.19 6.17
CA GLY A 428 -9.74 -8.24 7.49
C GLY A 428 -8.94 -7.43 8.50
N VAL A 429 -9.64 -6.69 9.34
CA VAL A 429 -9.07 -5.96 10.49
C VAL A 429 -9.80 -6.42 11.74
N ARG A 430 -9.06 -6.87 12.74
CA ARG A 430 -9.59 -7.24 14.06
C ARG A 430 -8.78 -6.61 15.18
N VAL A 431 -9.40 -6.44 16.34
CA VAL A 431 -8.73 -5.96 17.56
C VAL A 431 -8.70 -7.04 18.61
N ASP A 432 -7.51 -7.35 19.10
CA ASP A 432 -7.29 -8.27 20.22
C ASP A 432 -6.60 -7.49 21.35
N GLY A 433 -7.40 -6.91 22.26
CA GLY A 433 -6.87 -6.07 23.35
C GLY A 433 -6.23 -4.77 22.84
N ASP A 434 -4.90 -4.65 22.96
CA ASP A 434 -4.13 -3.50 22.48
C ASP A 434 -3.49 -3.69 21.09
N VAL A 435 -3.81 -4.80 20.43
CA VAL A 435 -3.26 -5.18 19.12
C VAL A 435 -4.34 -5.10 18.04
N VAL A 436 -4.12 -4.30 16.99
CA VAL A 436 -4.85 -4.46 15.73
C VAL A 436 -4.14 -5.49 14.88
N ARG A 437 -4.89 -6.46 14.37
CA ARG A 437 -4.42 -7.46 13.41
C ARG A 437 -5.08 -7.24 12.06
N ILE A 438 -4.29 -7.43 11.02
CA ILE A 438 -4.65 -7.25 9.63
C ILE A 438 -4.37 -8.56 8.90
N LEU A 439 -5.32 -9.01 8.09
CA LEU A 439 -5.17 -10.10 7.14
C LEU A 439 -5.44 -9.56 5.74
N GLY A 440 -4.48 -9.68 4.83
CA GLY A 440 -4.62 -9.35 3.42
C GLY A 440 -4.44 -10.60 2.56
N ILE A 441 -5.24 -10.73 1.50
CA ILE A 441 -5.23 -11.86 0.58
C ILE A 441 -5.30 -11.32 -0.84
N ALA A 442 -4.42 -11.81 -1.71
CA ALA A 442 -4.56 -11.62 -3.14
C ALA A 442 -4.19 -12.92 -3.87
N ARG A 443 -5.00 -13.33 -4.84
CA ARG A 443 -4.69 -14.41 -5.79
C ARG A 443 -4.97 -13.95 -7.20
N THR A 444 -4.08 -14.33 -8.11
CA THR A 444 -4.13 -14.00 -9.52
C THR A 444 -4.25 -15.24 -10.38
N ALA A 445 -4.49 -15.02 -11.67
CA ALA A 445 -4.59 -16.04 -12.69
C ALA A 445 -3.31 -16.88 -12.81
N TRP A 446 -2.15 -16.38 -12.35
CA TRP A 446 -0.91 -17.16 -12.30
C TRP A 446 -0.96 -18.35 -11.34
N SER A 447 -1.95 -18.44 -10.46
CA SER A 447 -2.23 -19.66 -9.67
C SER A 447 -2.62 -20.87 -10.53
N ASN A 448 -2.92 -20.66 -11.81
CA ASN A 448 -3.29 -21.71 -12.77
C ASN A 448 -2.07 -22.38 -13.44
N PRO A 449 -2.26 -23.55 -14.09
CA PRO A 449 -1.29 -24.13 -15.02
C PRO A 449 -0.88 -23.15 -16.14
N ASP A 450 0.40 -23.13 -16.56
CA ASP A 450 0.83 -22.15 -17.61
C ASP A 450 0.03 -22.20 -18.90
N ASP A 451 -0.50 -23.34 -19.33
CA ASP A 451 -1.30 -23.39 -20.55
C ASP A 451 -2.61 -22.60 -20.40
N VAL A 452 -3.19 -22.59 -19.20
CA VAL A 452 -4.31 -21.70 -18.84
C VAL A 452 -3.81 -20.26 -18.75
N VAL A 453 -2.71 -19.98 -18.05
CA VAL A 453 -2.14 -18.62 -17.93
C VAL A 453 -1.83 -18.01 -19.29
N ALA A 454 -1.22 -18.76 -20.20
CA ALA A 454 -0.87 -18.31 -21.54
C ALA A 454 -2.12 -17.91 -22.34
N LYS A 455 -3.21 -18.69 -22.23
CA LYS A 455 -4.49 -18.36 -22.86
C LYS A 455 -5.12 -17.11 -22.25
N LEU A 456 -5.05 -16.93 -20.93
CA LEU A 456 -5.58 -15.76 -20.23
C LEU A 456 -4.81 -14.49 -20.58
N VAL A 457 -3.47 -14.55 -20.60
CA VAL A 457 -2.61 -13.43 -20.98
C VAL A 457 -2.83 -13.01 -22.43
N ALA A 458 -3.18 -13.94 -23.31
CA ALA A 458 -3.48 -13.66 -24.72
C ALA A 458 -4.81 -12.91 -24.95
N ILE A 459 -5.67 -12.78 -23.92
CA ILE A 459 -6.89 -11.96 -24.02
C ILE A 459 -6.49 -10.47 -24.06
N ASP A 460 -7.03 -9.74 -25.03
CA ASP A 460 -6.86 -8.30 -25.11
C ASP A 460 -7.59 -7.64 -23.93
N PRO A 461 -6.94 -6.80 -23.10
CA PRO A 461 -7.59 -6.14 -21.96
C PRO A 461 -8.81 -5.31 -22.37
N LYS A 462 -8.85 -4.80 -23.61
CA LYS A 462 -9.99 -4.04 -24.15
C LYS A 462 -11.21 -4.92 -24.43
N ASP A 463 -11.03 -6.24 -24.60
CA ASP A 463 -12.15 -7.17 -24.76
C ASP A 463 -13.01 -7.27 -23.48
N VAL A 464 -12.48 -6.89 -22.32
CA VAL A 464 -13.24 -6.76 -21.06
C VAL A 464 -14.32 -5.68 -21.20
N LEU A 465 -13.97 -4.52 -21.77
CA LEU A 465 -14.92 -3.42 -21.95
C LEU A 465 -15.96 -3.73 -23.04
N ASN A 466 -15.55 -4.47 -24.07
CA ASN A 466 -16.41 -4.80 -25.21
C ASN A 466 -17.25 -6.07 -25.01
N SER A 467 -17.28 -6.63 -23.79
CA SER A 467 -18.01 -7.86 -23.45
C SER A 467 -17.58 -9.11 -24.26
N LYS A 468 -16.42 -9.08 -24.93
CA LYS A 468 -15.86 -10.21 -25.68
C LYS A 468 -15.07 -11.16 -24.79
N ALA A 469 -14.48 -10.62 -23.72
CA ALA A 469 -13.68 -11.37 -22.76
C ALA A 469 -14.48 -12.51 -22.10
N ALA A 470 -15.80 -12.32 -21.88
CA ALA A 470 -16.67 -13.32 -21.27
C ALA A 470 -16.69 -14.65 -22.05
N ALA A 471 -16.78 -14.59 -23.37
CA ALA A 471 -16.80 -15.78 -24.23
C ALA A 471 -15.43 -16.46 -24.32
N GLN A 472 -14.35 -15.68 -24.38
CA GLN A 472 -12.97 -16.21 -24.34
C GLN A 472 -12.68 -16.88 -22.99
N GLY A 473 -13.04 -16.24 -21.89
CA GLY A 473 -12.93 -16.78 -20.54
C GLY A 473 -13.71 -18.08 -20.41
N LYS A 474 -14.95 -18.14 -20.93
CA LYS A 474 -15.76 -19.37 -20.94
C LYS A 474 -15.03 -20.52 -21.64
N ALA A 475 -14.52 -20.27 -22.84
CA ALA A 475 -13.83 -21.30 -23.63
C ALA A 475 -12.60 -21.85 -22.90
N ILE A 476 -11.86 -20.99 -22.18
CA ILE A 476 -10.70 -21.41 -21.36
C ILE A 476 -11.16 -22.23 -20.15
N ALA A 477 -12.19 -21.77 -19.43
CA ALA A 477 -12.75 -22.48 -18.28
C ALA A 477 -13.28 -23.87 -18.65
N ASP A 478 -14.03 -23.96 -19.75
CA ASP A 478 -14.59 -25.22 -20.26
C ASP A 478 -13.48 -26.20 -20.72
N ALA A 479 -12.40 -25.69 -21.32
CA ALA A 479 -11.25 -26.50 -21.73
C ALA A 479 -10.36 -26.96 -20.57
N SER A 480 -10.54 -26.41 -19.36
CA SER A 480 -9.72 -26.71 -18.19
C SER A 480 -10.56 -26.71 -16.90
N PRO A 481 -11.54 -27.62 -16.78
CA PRO A 481 -12.58 -27.57 -15.75
C PRO A 481 -12.08 -27.79 -14.32
N THR A 482 -10.88 -28.35 -14.16
CA THR A 482 -10.20 -28.57 -12.87
C THR A 482 -9.27 -27.43 -12.47
N SER A 483 -9.11 -26.41 -13.33
CA SER A 483 -8.25 -25.25 -13.04
C SER A 483 -8.91 -24.33 -12.01
N PRO A 484 -8.13 -23.63 -11.17
CA PRO A 484 -8.65 -22.55 -10.31
C PRO A 484 -9.49 -21.53 -11.07
N PHE A 485 -9.07 -21.15 -12.28
CA PHE A 485 -9.77 -20.20 -13.14
C PHE A 485 -11.17 -20.68 -13.51
N ALA A 486 -11.37 -21.97 -13.77
CA ALA A 486 -12.72 -22.49 -14.07
C ALA A 486 -13.67 -22.37 -12.86
N ALA A 487 -13.16 -22.52 -11.64
CA ALA A 487 -13.94 -22.26 -10.43
C ALA A 487 -14.24 -20.76 -10.25
N ASP A 488 -13.25 -19.90 -10.53
CA ASP A 488 -13.41 -18.45 -10.45
C ASP A 488 -14.37 -17.90 -11.52
N TYR A 489 -14.37 -18.48 -12.72
CA TYR A 489 -15.35 -18.17 -13.77
C TYR A 489 -16.77 -18.52 -13.34
N LYS A 490 -16.97 -19.69 -12.69
CA LYS A 490 -18.27 -20.10 -12.14
C LYS A 490 -18.73 -19.22 -10.98
N ALA A 491 -17.79 -18.70 -10.17
CA ALA A 491 -18.11 -17.76 -9.10
C ALA A 491 -18.65 -16.43 -9.66
N GLY A 492 -18.27 -16.07 -10.89
CA GLY A 492 -18.71 -14.86 -11.60
C GLY A 492 -17.84 -13.64 -11.26
N VAL A 493 -18.25 -12.47 -11.74
CA VAL A 493 -17.47 -11.23 -11.54
C VAL A 493 -17.80 -10.51 -10.23
N SER A 494 -19.04 -10.61 -9.77
CA SER A 494 -19.57 -9.79 -8.67
C SER A 494 -18.83 -9.99 -7.35
N GLY A 495 -18.42 -11.23 -7.05
CA GLY A 495 -17.66 -11.53 -5.83
C GLY A 495 -16.40 -10.69 -5.71
N LEU A 496 -15.63 -10.56 -6.80
CA LEU A 496 -14.36 -9.83 -6.83
C LEU A 496 -14.54 -8.30 -6.87
N MET A 497 -15.64 -7.80 -7.45
CA MET A 497 -15.89 -6.36 -7.57
C MET A 497 -16.03 -5.66 -6.22
N MET A 498 -16.63 -6.33 -5.24
CA MET A 498 -16.87 -5.77 -3.91
C MET A 498 -15.57 -5.39 -3.18
N PRO A 499 -14.61 -6.31 -2.90
CA PRO A 499 -13.37 -5.93 -2.22
C PRO A 499 -12.55 -4.95 -3.07
N ALA A 500 -12.60 -5.04 -4.41
CA ALA A 500 -11.90 -4.11 -5.29
C ALA A 500 -12.42 -2.66 -5.14
N ALA A 501 -13.74 -2.46 -5.12
CA ALA A 501 -14.34 -1.14 -4.96
C ALA A 501 -14.00 -0.51 -3.60
N MET A 502 -14.08 -1.30 -2.52
CA MET A 502 -13.73 -0.84 -1.18
C MET A 502 -12.25 -0.49 -1.04
N ILE A 503 -11.36 -1.30 -1.61
CA ILE A 503 -9.92 -0.99 -1.65
C ILE A 503 -9.69 0.30 -2.45
N GLY A 504 -10.41 0.52 -3.55
CA GLY A 504 -10.36 1.76 -4.33
C GLY A 504 -10.74 2.99 -3.49
N VAL A 505 -11.84 2.91 -2.72
CA VAL A 505 -12.26 4.00 -1.83
C VAL A 505 -11.24 4.24 -0.71
N MET A 506 -10.75 3.17 -0.06
CA MET A 506 -9.73 3.30 0.97
C MET A 506 -8.43 3.90 0.41
N ALA A 507 -8.02 3.49 -0.79
CA ALA A 507 -6.86 4.04 -1.48
C ALA A 507 -7.04 5.53 -1.81
N ALA A 508 -8.24 5.95 -2.22
CA ALA A 508 -8.55 7.35 -2.50
C ALA A 508 -8.41 8.26 -1.25
N VAL A 509 -8.58 7.72 -0.05
CA VAL A 509 -8.37 8.46 1.22
C VAL A 509 -6.93 8.30 1.73
N ALA A 510 -6.38 7.08 1.67
CA ALA A 510 -5.07 6.76 2.24
C ALA A 510 -3.90 7.30 1.39
N ILE A 511 -4.01 7.30 0.06
CA ILE A 511 -2.95 7.79 -0.83
C ILE A 511 -2.71 9.29 -0.60
N PRO A 512 -3.72 10.18 -0.60
CA PRO A 512 -3.50 11.59 -0.27
C PRO A 512 -2.89 11.79 1.12
N ALA A 513 -3.41 11.10 2.14
CA ALA A 513 -2.86 11.21 3.50
C ALA A 513 -1.40 10.76 3.60
N TYR A 514 -1.03 9.69 2.88
CA TYR A 514 0.36 9.24 2.77
C TYR A 514 1.22 10.25 2.00
N MET A 515 0.71 10.82 0.89
CA MET A 515 1.39 11.87 0.14
C MET A 515 1.62 13.11 1.00
N ASP A 516 0.63 13.54 1.78
CA ASP A 516 0.75 14.63 2.75
C ASP A 516 1.78 14.33 3.83
N TYR A 517 1.81 13.09 4.34
CA TYR A 517 2.83 12.65 5.28
C TYR A 517 4.23 12.71 4.64
N MET A 518 4.37 12.25 3.40
CA MET A 518 5.62 12.32 2.65
C MET A 518 6.04 13.77 2.39
N LYS A 519 5.10 14.67 2.06
CA LYS A 519 5.34 16.11 1.96
C LYS A 519 5.80 16.67 3.31
N LYS A 520 5.14 16.36 4.43
CA LYS A 520 5.55 16.76 5.79
C LYS A 520 6.96 16.28 6.16
N SER A 521 7.31 15.03 5.81
CA SER A 521 8.66 14.51 6.02
C SER A 521 9.70 15.31 5.23
N LYS A 522 9.40 15.66 3.97
CA LYS A 522 10.25 16.52 3.14
C LYS A 522 10.40 17.93 3.73
N ARG A 523 9.35 18.50 4.31
CA ARG A 523 9.36 19.83 4.98
C ARG A 523 10.30 19.92 6.17
N THR A 524 10.61 18.79 6.82
CA THR A 524 11.52 18.78 7.98
C THR A 524 12.92 19.27 7.59
N GLU A 525 13.34 19.06 6.34
CA GLU A 525 14.64 19.50 5.85
C GLU A 525 14.81 21.03 5.89
N SER A 526 13.84 21.80 5.39
CA SER A 526 13.91 23.27 5.37
C SER A 526 13.99 23.82 6.80
N SER A 527 13.17 23.28 7.71
CA SER A 527 13.17 23.68 9.12
C SER A 527 14.52 23.39 9.79
N LEU A 528 15.13 22.23 9.53
CA LEU A 528 16.44 21.89 10.10
C LEU A 528 17.54 22.83 9.59
N GLN A 529 17.58 23.10 8.29
CA GLN A 529 18.62 23.96 7.70
C GLN A 529 18.42 25.44 8.02
N LEU A 530 17.19 25.96 8.04
CA LEU A 530 16.92 27.31 8.51
C LEU A 530 17.25 27.49 9.99
N ASN A 531 17.02 26.47 10.83
CA ASN A 531 17.46 26.50 12.23
C ASN A 531 18.99 26.49 12.37
N LYS A 532 19.72 25.75 11.52
CA LYS A 532 21.19 25.83 11.44
C LYS A 532 21.62 27.26 11.08
N LEU A 533 21.03 27.82 10.03
CA LEU A 533 21.31 29.19 9.58
C LEU A 533 21.00 30.24 10.66
N GLN A 534 19.87 30.09 11.37
CA GLN A 534 19.48 30.96 12.50
C GLN A 534 20.54 30.97 13.60
N LYS A 535 21.06 29.81 13.98
CA LYS A 535 22.10 29.70 15.02
C LYS A 535 23.37 30.43 14.56
N ASN A 536 23.77 30.22 13.31
CA ASN A 536 24.96 30.87 12.75
C ASN A 536 24.78 32.40 12.66
N LEU A 537 23.59 32.87 12.30
CA LEU A 537 23.25 34.30 12.30
C LEU A 537 23.32 34.94 13.69
N LYS A 538 22.86 34.23 14.73
CA LYS A 538 23.00 34.69 16.12
C LYS A 538 24.46 34.78 16.54
N VAL A 539 25.28 33.78 16.18
CA VAL A 539 26.72 33.80 16.44
C VAL A 539 27.38 34.99 15.72
N ALA A 540 27.08 35.20 14.44
CA ALA A 540 27.59 36.32 13.66
C ALA A 540 27.21 37.67 14.29
N PHE A 541 25.95 37.82 14.70
CA PHE A 541 25.47 39.04 15.37
C PHE A 541 26.15 39.27 16.73
N MET A 542 26.29 38.23 17.56
CA MET A 542 26.98 38.35 18.84
C MET A 542 28.46 38.70 18.69
N THR A 543 29.08 38.29 17.59
CA THR A 543 30.50 38.55 17.31
C THR A 543 30.73 39.96 16.77
N ASN A 544 29.84 40.43 15.87
CA ASN A 544 30.08 41.63 15.08
C ASN A 544 29.13 42.79 15.39
N ALA A 545 28.14 42.58 16.27
CA ALA A 545 27.01 43.49 16.52
C ALA A 545 26.20 43.85 15.26
N GLU A 546 26.32 43.06 14.19
CA GLU A 546 25.55 43.18 12.96
C GLU A 546 25.39 41.81 12.28
N PHE A 547 24.29 41.64 11.55
CA PHE A 547 24.12 40.52 10.64
C PHE A 547 25.03 40.70 9.41
N PRO A 548 25.54 39.62 8.80
CA PRO A 548 26.36 39.74 7.60
C PRO A 548 25.60 40.46 6.48
N LYS A 549 26.14 41.58 6.01
CA LYS A 549 25.55 42.35 4.92
C LYS A 549 25.83 41.67 3.59
N GLY A 550 24.86 41.71 2.70
CA GLY A 550 24.96 41.15 1.36
C GLY A 550 23.69 40.48 0.90
N LYS A 551 23.68 40.10 -0.37
CA LYS A 551 22.56 39.41 -1.02
C LYS A 551 23.10 38.22 -1.80
N VAL A 552 22.48 37.07 -1.59
CA VAL A 552 22.73 35.85 -2.35
C VAL A 552 21.39 35.21 -2.70
N GLY A 553 21.22 34.92 -3.99
CA GLY A 553 20.01 34.29 -4.51
C GLY A 553 19.89 32.81 -4.10
N PRO A 554 18.86 32.11 -4.61
CA PRO A 554 18.71 30.68 -4.39
C PRO A 554 20.02 29.95 -4.71
N THR A 555 20.49 29.18 -3.74
CA THR A 555 21.73 28.41 -3.81
C THR A 555 21.40 26.94 -3.52
N PRO A 556 21.68 26.01 -4.47
CA PRO A 556 22.12 26.24 -5.86
C PRO A 556 21.11 27.08 -6.67
N ALA A 557 21.56 27.72 -7.75
CA ALA A 557 20.69 28.60 -8.56
C ALA A 557 19.57 27.83 -9.28
N LYS A 558 19.91 26.65 -9.79
CA LYS A 558 19.00 25.78 -10.53
C LYS A 558 18.01 25.07 -9.61
N SER A 559 16.79 24.86 -10.08
CA SER A 559 15.78 24.09 -9.33
C SER A 559 16.30 22.69 -9.02
N CYS A 560 16.02 22.19 -7.82
CA CYS A 560 16.35 20.81 -7.45
C CYS A 560 15.59 19.78 -8.34
N CYS A 561 14.54 20.20 -9.05
CA CYS A 561 13.84 19.36 -10.01
C CYS A 561 14.62 19.09 -11.30
N GLU A 562 15.61 19.91 -11.66
CA GLU A 562 16.55 19.60 -12.75
C GLU A 562 17.39 18.35 -12.45
N SER A 563 17.46 17.94 -11.18
CA SER A 563 18.24 16.80 -10.70
C SER A 563 17.36 15.73 -10.04
N GLN A 564 16.23 15.42 -10.69
CA GLN A 564 15.26 14.40 -10.24
C GLN A 564 14.68 14.71 -8.84
N GLY A 565 14.42 15.98 -8.55
CA GLY A 565 13.78 16.42 -7.31
C GLY A 565 14.70 16.51 -6.10
N LYS A 566 16.02 16.51 -6.29
CA LYS A 566 17.02 16.80 -5.24
C LYS A 566 18.25 17.47 -5.82
N CYS A 567 18.65 18.60 -5.28
CA CYS A 567 19.93 19.21 -5.57
C CYS A 567 21.07 18.32 -5.07
N ALA A 568 22.08 18.09 -5.92
CA ALA A 568 23.29 17.39 -5.53
C ALA A 568 24.14 18.25 -4.58
N PRO A 569 24.95 17.64 -3.69
CA PRO A 569 25.96 18.39 -2.94
C PRO A 569 26.92 19.09 -3.89
N ASP A 570 27.04 20.40 -3.75
CA ASP A 570 27.96 21.21 -4.53
C ASP A 570 28.59 22.28 -3.62
N PRO A 571 29.72 21.98 -2.95
CA PRO A 571 30.40 22.94 -2.09
C PRO A 571 30.78 24.25 -2.81
N ALA A 572 31.03 24.21 -4.12
CA ALA A 572 31.39 25.39 -4.89
C ALA A 572 30.21 26.38 -5.01
N ALA A 573 28.97 25.88 -5.07
CA ALA A 573 27.78 26.73 -5.05
C ALA A 573 27.66 27.56 -3.75
N TRP A 574 28.23 27.07 -2.65
CA TRP A 574 28.21 27.72 -1.33
C TRP A 574 29.39 28.64 -1.06
N ALA A 575 30.30 28.83 -2.03
CA ALA A 575 31.51 29.66 -1.86
C ALA A 575 31.24 31.19 -1.83
N ASN A 576 29.98 31.61 -1.87
CA ASN A 576 29.62 33.02 -1.75
C ASN A 576 30.09 33.59 -0.38
N PRO A 577 30.72 34.77 -0.32
CA PRO A 577 31.21 35.35 0.94
C PRO A 577 30.15 35.47 2.03
N VAL A 578 28.88 35.68 1.67
CA VAL A 578 27.76 35.70 2.62
C VAL A 578 27.59 34.34 3.30
N TRP A 579 27.55 33.25 2.52
CA TRP A 579 27.44 31.89 3.05
C TRP A 579 28.64 31.49 3.90
N GLN A 580 29.84 31.86 3.46
CA GLN A 580 31.08 31.62 4.21
C GLN A 580 31.09 32.37 5.55
N SER A 581 30.65 33.63 5.57
CA SER A 581 30.54 34.43 6.82
C SER A 581 29.52 33.86 7.80
N LEU A 582 28.58 33.06 7.30
CA LEU A 582 27.54 32.38 8.06
C LEU A 582 27.86 30.91 8.33
N ASP A 583 29.06 30.42 7.97
CA ASP A 583 29.42 29.00 8.07
C ASP A 583 28.30 28.06 7.58
N PHE A 584 27.66 28.44 6.47
CA PHE A 584 26.48 27.77 5.95
C PHE A 584 26.77 27.12 4.60
N GLN A 585 26.69 25.79 4.60
CA GLN A 585 26.76 24.94 3.42
C GLN A 585 25.92 23.69 3.63
N ILE A 586 25.58 23.03 2.51
CA ILE A 586 24.84 21.77 2.51
C ILE A 586 25.62 20.72 1.72
N ASP A 587 26.17 19.75 2.45
CA ASP A 587 27.08 18.72 1.92
C ASP A 587 26.35 17.41 1.55
N GLU A 588 25.04 17.37 1.72
CA GLU A 588 24.16 16.24 1.40
C GLU A 588 23.12 16.60 0.32
N PRO A 589 22.59 15.60 -0.42
CA PRO A 589 21.52 15.85 -1.38
C PRO A 589 20.29 16.42 -0.68
N HIS A 590 19.82 17.59 -1.15
CA HIS A 590 18.82 18.41 -0.47
C HIS A 590 17.67 18.78 -1.40
N LEU A 591 16.52 19.11 -0.81
CA LEU A 591 15.24 19.41 -1.47
C LEU A 591 15.03 20.91 -1.70
N TYR A 592 15.69 21.75 -0.90
CA TYR A 592 15.47 23.20 -0.91
C TYR A 592 16.72 23.96 -1.34
N ARG A 593 16.53 25.06 -2.08
CA ARG A 593 17.57 26.06 -2.35
C ARG A 593 17.46 27.16 -1.32
N TYR A 594 18.58 27.78 -0.96
CA TYR A 594 18.60 28.77 0.11
C TYR A 594 19.01 30.13 -0.43
N ALA A 595 18.36 31.19 0.03
CA ALA A 595 18.68 32.57 -0.31
C ALA A 595 18.82 33.41 0.96
N TYR A 596 19.60 34.48 0.91
CA TYR A 596 19.79 35.39 2.02
C TYR A 596 19.97 36.83 1.55
N GLU A 597 19.42 37.78 2.29
CA GLU A 597 19.59 39.21 2.07
C GLU A 597 19.61 39.98 3.39
N SER A 598 20.62 40.84 3.56
CA SER A 598 20.66 41.87 4.60
C SER A 598 21.30 43.13 4.03
N ALA A 599 20.57 44.23 4.03
CA ALA A 599 21.06 45.51 3.49
C ALA A 599 21.78 46.36 4.55
N ASP A 600 21.29 46.32 5.80
CA ASP A 600 21.67 47.25 6.86
C ASP A 600 22.44 46.59 8.02
N GLY A 601 22.54 45.25 8.03
CA GLY A 601 23.11 44.47 9.13
C GLY A 601 22.26 44.49 10.41
N LYS A 602 21.06 45.09 10.37
CA LYS A 602 20.09 45.16 11.47
C LYS A 602 18.84 44.35 11.20
N SER A 603 18.59 44.04 9.94
CA SER A 603 17.54 43.14 9.49
C SER A 603 18.05 42.18 8.43
N PHE A 604 17.47 41.00 8.36
CA PHE A 604 17.75 40.06 7.28
C PHE A 604 16.50 39.28 6.88
N VAL A 605 16.52 38.75 5.66
CA VAL A 605 15.58 37.76 5.15
C VAL A 605 16.38 36.59 4.61
N ALA A 606 16.07 35.39 5.09
CA ALA A 606 16.57 34.14 4.55
C ALA A 606 15.39 33.29 4.06
N LYS A 607 15.58 32.56 2.96
CA LYS A 607 14.52 31.75 2.36
C LYS A 607 15.00 30.33 2.13
N ALA A 608 14.10 29.35 2.30
CA ALA A 608 14.26 28.00 1.78
C ALA A 608 13.17 27.74 0.75
N ILE A 609 13.58 27.46 -0.49
CA ILE A 609 12.72 27.43 -1.68
C ILE A 609 12.83 26.05 -2.32
N GLY A 610 11.73 25.31 -2.38
CA GLY A 610 11.73 23.94 -2.92
C GLY A 610 10.51 23.67 -3.79
N ASP A 611 10.69 22.84 -4.81
CA ASP A 611 9.61 22.23 -5.59
C ASP A 611 9.66 20.73 -5.26
N LEU A 612 8.70 20.26 -4.44
CA LEU A 612 8.80 18.97 -3.76
C LEU A 612 8.30 17.79 -4.60
N ASP A 613 7.50 18.06 -5.63
CA ASP A 613 6.94 17.07 -6.56
C ASP A 613 7.23 17.38 -8.04
N CYS A 614 7.98 18.46 -8.31
CA CYS A 614 8.42 18.86 -9.63
C CYS A 614 7.28 19.24 -10.58
N ASP A 615 6.22 19.82 -10.03
CA ASP A 615 5.07 20.33 -10.77
C ASP A 615 5.27 21.80 -11.23
N GLY A 616 6.38 22.43 -10.84
CA GLY A 616 6.70 23.82 -11.15
C GLY A 616 6.19 24.83 -10.12
N LYS A 617 5.55 24.39 -9.04
CA LYS A 617 5.16 25.25 -7.92
C LYS A 617 6.17 25.15 -6.79
N GLU A 618 6.71 26.29 -6.39
CA GLU A 618 7.70 26.36 -5.32
C GLU A 618 7.03 26.69 -3.99
N VAL A 619 7.36 25.90 -2.97
CA VAL A 619 7.09 26.23 -1.57
C VAL A 619 8.23 27.06 -0.99
N GLU A 620 7.89 28.15 -0.29
CA GLU A 620 8.85 29.06 0.31
C GLU A 620 8.68 29.13 1.84
N TYR A 621 9.76 28.87 2.57
CA TYR A 621 9.88 29.17 4.00
C TYR A 621 10.67 30.47 4.15
N VAL A 622 10.16 31.41 4.93
CA VAL A 622 10.79 32.73 5.11
C VAL A 622 11.23 32.90 6.56
N MET A 623 12.53 33.04 6.76
CA MET A 623 13.10 33.43 8.04
C MET A 623 13.45 34.92 8.01
N THR A 624 12.88 35.70 8.92
CA THR A 624 13.20 37.12 9.09
C THR A 624 13.89 37.34 10.42
N GLY A 625 14.84 38.27 10.45
CA GLY A 625 15.41 38.73 11.71
C GLY A 625 15.51 40.25 11.76
N THR A 626 15.36 40.79 12.96
CA THR A 626 15.42 42.22 13.24
C THR A 626 16.11 42.48 14.58
N VAL A 627 16.78 43.61 14.69
CA VAL A 627 17.37 44.09 15.94
C VAL A 627 16.45 45.17 16.52
N ASP A 628 16.05 45.01 17.78
CA ASP A 628 15.21 46.00 18.46
C ASP A 628 16.00 47.26 18.87
N ALA A 629 15.32 48.27 19.41
CA ALA A 629 15.94 49.51 19.88
C ALA A 629 16.97 49.31 21.02
N SER A 630 16.92 48.16 21.71
CA SER A 630 17.83 47.80 22.79
C SER A 630 19.04 46.99 22.29
N GLY A 631 19.12 46.72 20.99
CA GLY A 631 20.21 45.94 20.38
C GLY A 631 20.00 44.42 20.45
N ASN A 632 18.80 43.94 20.82
CA ASN A 632 18.52 42.50 20.89
C ASN A 632 18.05 41.98 19.53
N PRO A 633 18.65 40.90 19.00
CA PRO A 633 18.19 40.27 17.78
C PRO A 633 16.99 39.35 18.05
N SER A 634 15.94 39.48 17.25
CA SER A 634 14.81 38.55 17.17
C SER A 634 14.82 37.87 15.80
N VAL A 635 14.43 36.59 15.76
CA VAL A 635 14.34 35.81 14.51
C VAL A 635 13.04 35.04 14.52
N THR A 636 12.31 35.08 13.41
CA THR A 636 11.04 34.37 13.21
C THR A 636 11.10 33.59 11.91
N ILE A 637 10.61 32.36 11.91
CA ILE A 637 10.43 31.55 10.70
C ILE A 637 8.94 31.47 10.40
N ALA A 638 8.54 31.94 9.22
CA ALA A 638 7.20 31.79 8.69
C ALA A 638 7.16 30.57 7.76
N GLU A 639 6.26 29.64 8.08
CA GLU A 639 5.94 28.49 7.22
C GLU A 639 4.99 28.92 6.09
N PRO A 640 5.03 28.25 4.92
CA PRO A 640 4.06 28.48 3.85
C PRO A 640 2.63 28.14 4.31
N SER A 641 1.63 28.75 3.68
CA SER A 641 0.23 28.52 4.06
C SER A 641 -0.16 27.07 3.79
N PRO A 642 -1.08 26.48 4.59
CA PRO A 642 -1.63 25.16 4.28
C PRO A 642 -2.26 25.15 2.88
N GLY A 643 -1.72 24.35 1.95
CA GLY A 643 -2.23 24.20 0.58
C GLY A 643 -1.40 24.88 -0.52
N ASP A 644 -0.34 25.60 -0.19
CA ASP A 644 0.61 26.17 -1.16
C ASP A 644 1.61 25.12 -1.72
N ASP A 645 1.39 23.82 -1.43
CA ASP A 645 2.37 22.74 -1.57
C ASP A 645 1.97 21.53 -2.40
#